data_AF-A0AAX4ITR0-F1
#
_entry.id   AF-A0AAX4ITR0-F1
#
_cell.length_a   1.000
_cell.length_b   1.000
_cell.length_c   1.000
_cell.angle_alpha   90.00
_cell.angle_beta   90.00
_cell.angle_gamma   90.00
#
_symmetry.space_group_name_H-M   'P 1'
#
loop_
_entity.id
_entity.type
_entity.pdbx_description
1 polymer ?
#
loop_
_entity_poly.entity_id
_entity_poly.type
_entity_poly.pdbx_seq_one_letter_code
_entity_poly.pdbx_strand_id
1 'polypeptide(L)'
;MAALYDWSRTSRTQRTISLEGENTARLMRGLPPGQMPSLEDVIQVVQTDLNSASDLHRMESLQELLHDETLERLLKGAGSLAQKPIAMLIDGNHSGGRPRLGNSIGSLTATQLACELLKNRYLRAEPASSETFNAERRLIYLTDLDRWAILALVVSAPESLFRVMGDFILHYLYGTASIGVSFAPDGPTTFCLEFSFPFHVWRTSKRLSVDSRTRMSDGKPLRPSRDMTSLDTFAYVSFSPSETHGIYQSHVSCIVTGYDQRHWTGILTIDHWFEQKSGDGELSTPDSLERYQDDIECGMRTDPLSRGQEDAEISRWTPRPYFLRVMVVRLSQIIREWQELRYRMERTLEGFAKRYKVLRSQEELLEEARRLISIDENPVVTFLDKMLVFKENVSDINDALQRAVRSGDSFLKTDIFWFYPGREPMSDDDDCHSQLVQIQKRLETVRQLSEQFQELEATSVKLANEAENLRKKLHFRRHVQRVPRQSNSYQLGCFALISVLINITVGNIESIRWLPQASILVVAASLMGYVVRCLLCLNVRTMPSALLPGVSNFTRRPKGPQFLASVFDRMHSLLKIPTDSCSESGAFWSGSRLPPSLNNMDQGGSYAQDRSHRAECRNYVLRYVASAGPPNPSSKTPDGEFHGDCETSRGTGLIPVCVVRPDSDSEWLERNLTGTCHDDKSFFLSLKQLRTRNFWIKWANLFPLCTKRKVVGIHYVKFELRNDGSVLILERDAIPSASMNSSYRPTAGFFSPIHSDYLQACLRNPSILRDGSRNVLDRLIHKHDGPLKWESVPCTGYGLLLEEGIDHRNLEIWRLLSVLFSFFLSLLWGFRTGKTLVGMAFGNCLAILILAVTRSVNVTHSEPLGSNSFAI
;
A
#
# COMPACT_ATOMS: atom_id res chain seq x y z
N MET A 1 18.72 22.93 -10.18
CA MET A 1 20.11 23.44 -9.99
C MET A 1 20.19 24.96 -10.04
N ALA A 2 19.66 25.68 -11.04
CA ALA A 2 19.64 27.16 -11.01
C ALA A 2 18.75 27.74 -9.88
N ALA A 3 17.52 27.23 -9.72
CA ALA A 3 16.63 27.57 -8.59
C ALA A 3 17.24 27.24 -7.21
N LEU A 4 18.22 26.31 -7.18
CA LEU A 4 18.95 25.84 -6.01
C LEU A 4 19.93 26.89 -5.48
N TYR A 5 20.58 27.64 -6.38
CA TYR A 5 21.48 28.75 -6.03
C TYR A 5 20.74 30.04 -5.75
N ASP A 6 19.54 30.20 -6.32
CA ASP A 6 18.75 31.40 -6.10
C ASP A 6 18.24 31.42 -4.65
N TRP A 7 17.70 30.32 -4.11
CA TRP A 7 17.08 30.29 -2.77
C TRP A 7 17.93 30.91 -1.63
N SER A 8 19.25 30.68 -1.59
CA SER A 8 20.11 31.32 -0.58
C SER A 8 20.30 32.83 -0.82
N ARG A 9 20.31 33.27 -2.09
CA ARG A 9 20.51 34.66 -2.52
C ARG A 9 19.23 35.49 -2.58
N THR A 10 18.13 34.97 -3.14
CA THR A 10 16.83 35.68 -3.27
C THR A 10 16.22 35.99 -1.90
N SER A 11 16.54 35.20 -0.86
CA SER A 11 16.10 35.44 0.54
C SER A 11 16.45 36.83 1.08
N ARG A 12 17.52 37.47 0.59
CA ARG A 12 17.92 38.82 1.05
C ARG A 12 17.11 39.94 0.41
N THR A 13 16.62 39.75 -0.82
CA THR A 13 15.98 40.79 -1.62
C THR A 13 14.45 40.71 -1.59
N GLN A 14 13.87 39.54 -1.27
CA GLN A 14 12.42 39.32 -1.14
C GLN A 14 11.85 39.67 0.25
N ARG A 15 12.41 40.67 0.95
CA ARG A 15 12.01 41.06 2.33
C ARG A 15 10.60 41.63 2.51
N THR A 16 9.83 41.72 1.43
CA THR A 16 8.38 41.97 1.47
C THR A 16 7.60 40.73 1.07
N ILE A 17 8.08 39.53 1.44
CA ILE A 17 7.15 38.44 1.78
C ILE A 17 6.12 39.07 2.71
N SER A 18 4.86 39.05 2.29
CA SER A 18 3.77 39.64 3.04
C SER A 18 3.73 38.92 4.39
N LEU A 19 4.32 39.51 5.43
CA LEU A 19 4.15 39.08 6.83
C LEU A 19 2.66 38.95 7.16
N GLU A 20 1.83 39.75 6.50
CA GLU A 20 0.37 39.65 6.52
C GLU A 20 -0.14 38.31 5.98
N GLY A 21 0.52 37.71 4.99
CA GLY A 21 0.21 36.38 4.52
C GLY A 21 0.52 35.25 5.53
N GLU A 22 1.52 35.44 6.38
CA GLU A 22 1.81 34.48 7.46
C GLU A 22 1.01 34.72 8.73
N ASN A 23 0.55 35.95 8.93
CA ASN A 23 -0.33 36.30 10.04
C ASN A 23 -1.78 35.95 9.78
N THR A 24 -2.17 35.88 8.51
CA THR A 24 -3.56 35.64 8.11
C THR A 24 -3.67 34.27 7.47
N ALA A 25 -4.42 33.39 8.15
CA ALA A 25 -4.80 32.11 7.61
C ALA A 25 -5.38 32.26 6.19
N ARG A 26 -4.92 31.40 5.27
CA ARG A 26 -5.29 31.47 3.85
C ARG A 26 -6.80 31.46 3.67
N LEU A 27 -7.49 30.56 4.37
CA LEU A 27 -8.95 30.41 4.32
C LEU A 27 -9.71 31.65 4.79
N MET A 28 -9.11 32.45 5.65
CA MET A 28 -9.73 33.68 6.14
C MET A 28 -9.57 34.84 5.15
N ARG A 29 -8.69 34.72 4.15
CA ARG A 29 -8.51 35.77 3.14
C ARG A 29 -9.64 35.75 2.13
N GLY A 30 -10.40 36.85 2.08
CA GLY A 30 -11.50 37.02 1.14
C GLY A 30 -12.88 36.72 1.75
N LEU A 31 -12.93 36.16 2.96
CA LEU A 31 -14.18 36.06 3.71
C LEU A 31 -14.51 37.42 4.34
N PRO A 32 -15.78 37.86 4.30
CA PRO A 32 -16.26 39.00 5.07
C PRO A 32 -15.90 38.88 6.56
N PRO A 33 -15.59 39.98 7.25
CA PRO A 33 -15.34 39.96 8.69
C PRO A 33 -16.50 39.29 9.44
N GLY A 34 -16.19 38.24 10.21
CA GLY A 34 -17.17 37.46 10.97
C GLY A 34 -17.77 36.26 10.23
N GLN A 35 -17.52 36.08 8.94
CA GLN A 35 -17.88 34.86 8.22
C GLN A 35 -16.82 33.78 8.44
N MET A 36 -17.26 32.59 8.84
CA MET A 36 -16.40 31.42 9.00
C MET A 36 -16.33 30.63 7.69
N PRO A 37 -15.17 30.03 7.36
CA PRO A 37 -15.07 29.10 6.24
C PRO A 37 -16.02 27.92 6.43
N SER A 38 -16.67 27.53 5.34
CA SER A 38 -17.49 26.34 5.23
C SER A 38 -16.63 25.07 5.21
N LEU A 39 -17.26 23.90 5.39
CA LEU A 39 -16.56 22.63 5.24
C LEU A 39 -16.08 22.43 3.81
N GLU A 40 -16.83 22.92 2.82
CA GLU A 40 -16.45 22.93 1.41
C GLU A 40 -15.16 23.72 1.19
N ASP A 41 -15.00 24.87 1.85
CA ASP A 41 -13.76 25.65 1.78
C ASP A 41 -12.57 24.84 2.34
N VAL A 42 -12.77 24.15 3.47
CA VAL A 42 -11.77 23.25 4.10
C VAL A 42 -11.42 22.08 3.16
N ILE A 43 -12.41 21.47 2.54
CA ILE A 43 -12.22 20.38 1.56
C ILE A 43 -11.45 20.90 0.35
N GLN A 44 -11.79 22.10 -0.14
CA GLN A 44 -11.13 22.72 -1.27
C GLN A 44 -9.64 22.99 -0.97
N VAL A 45 -9.27 23.31 0.27
CA VAL A 45 -7.85 23.41 0.68
C VAL A 45 -7.08 22.14 0.39
N VAL A 46 -7.63 21.00 0.78
CA VAL A 46 -6.97 19.72 0.59
C VAL A 46 -6.97 19.33 -0.89
N GLN A 47 -7.91 19.86 -1.68
CA GLN A 47 -8.02 19.60 -3.12
C GLN A 47 -7.03 20.36 -4.01
N THR A 48 -6.38 21.45 -3.54
CA THR A 48 -5.80 22.45 -4.48
C THR A 48 -4.72 21.94 -5.44
N ASP A 49 -4.12 20.77 -5.22
CA ASP A 49 -3.15 20.15 -6.14
C ASP A 49 -3.54 18.72 -6.61
N LEU A 50 -4.73 18.25 -6.25
CA LEU A 50 -5.22 16.89 -6.47
C LEU A 50 -5.91 16.74 -7.83
N ASN A 51 -5.14 16.56 -8.90
CA ASN A 51 -5.68 16.38 -10.26
C ASN A 51 -5.89 14.91 -10.67
N SER A 52 -5.54 13.92 -9.84
CA SER A 52 -5.66 12.51 -10.22
C SER A 52 -6.93 11.84 -9.66
N ALA A 53 -7.47 10.86 -10.38
CA ALA A 53 -8.62 10.07 -9.90
C ALA A 53 -8.32 9.33 -8.58
N SER A 54 -7.05 8.97 -8.33
CA SER A 54 -6.63 8.43 -7.03
C SER A 54 -6.79 9.43 -5.90
N ASP A 55 -6.71 10.72 -6.19
CA ASP A 55 -6.86 11.77 -5.19
C ASP A 55 -8.33 12.02 -4.83
N LEU A 56 -9.26 11.73 -5.73
CA LEU A 56 -10.69 11.84 -5.45
C LEU A 56 -11.12 10.87 -4.33
N HIS A 57 -10.68 9.61 -4.41
CA HIS A 57 -10.89 8.63 -3.32
C HIS A 57 -10.17 9.08 -2.03
N ARG A 58 -9.03 9.79 -2.16
CA ARG A 58 -8.32 10.32 -1.00
C ARG A 58 -9.16 11.35 -0.22
N MET A 59 -9.90 12.16 -0.97
CA MET A 59 -10.79 13.17 -0.42
C MET A 59 -12.03 12.57 0.25
N GLU A 60 -12.59 11.50 -0.30
CA GLU A 60 -13.73 10.81 0.31
C GLU A 60 -13.39 10.36 1.74
N SER A 61 -12.21 9.79 2.00
CA SER A 61 -11.88 9.39 3.39
C SER A 61 -11.58 10.58 4.32
N LEU A 62 -11.12 11.72 3.78
CA LEU A 62 -11.02 12.92 4.60
C LEU A 62 -12.41 13.43 4.99
N GLN A 63 -13.35 13.47 4.04
CA GLN A 63 -14.75 13.82 4.32
C GLN A 63 -15.38 12.84 5.33
N GLU A 64 -15.12 11.53 5.17
CA GLU A 64 -15.55 10.50 6.10
C GLU A 64 -15.01 10.71 7.52
N LEU A 65 -13.83 11.31 7.67
CA LEU A 65 -13.24 11.59 8.98
C LEU A 65 -13.72 12.92 9.58
N LEU A 66 -13.97 13.94 8.74
CA LEU A 66 -14.38 15.27 9.21
C LEU A 66 -15.84 15.32 9.66
N HIS A 67 -16.72 14.42 9.20
CA HIS A 67 -18.16 14.41 9.54
C HIS A 67 -18.86 15.77 9.29
N ASP A 68 -19.99 16.02 9.97
CA ASP A 68 -20.68 17.32 10.07
C ASP A 68 -20.01 18.27 11.10
N GLU A 69 -18.71 18.09 11.36
CA GLU A 69 -17.98 18.99 12.26
C GLU A 69 -17.68 20.29 11.53
N THR A 70 -18.10 21.40 12.13
CA THR A 70 -17.88 22.73 11.59
C THR A 70 -16.80 23.45 12.39
N LEU A 71 -16.13 24.41 11.76
CA LEU A 71 -15.22 25.32 12.47
C LEU A 71 -15.92 26.02 13.64
N GLU A 72 -17.18 26.40 13.48
CA GLU A 72 -17.96 27.02 14.55
C GLU A 72 -18.07 26.10 15.77
N ARG A 73 -18.25 24.79 15.57
CA ARG A 73 -18.28 23.81 16.66
C ARG A 73 -16.91 23.66 17.33
N LEU A 74 -15.82 23.64 16.55
CA LEU A 74 -14.46 23.63 17.07
C LEU A 74 -14.20 24.85 17.97
N LEU A 75 -14.53 26.06 17.49
CA LEU A 75 -14.28 27.31 18.22
C LEU A 75 -15.19 27.47 19.45
N LYS A 76 -16.42 26.94 19.41
CA LYS A 76 -17.32 26.90 20.57
C LYS A 76 -16.92 25.84 21.61
N GLY A 77 -15.91 25.00 21.32
CA GLY A 77 -15.52 23.89 22.19
C GLY A 77 -16.62 22.82 22.31
N ALA A 78 -17.42 22.65 21.26
CA ALA A 78 -18.57 21.74 21.28
C ALA A 78 -18.12 20.28 21.09
N GLY A 79 -18.08 19.51 22.17
CA GLY A 79 -17.83 18.06 22.17
C GLY A 79 -16.83 17.64 23.25
N SER A 80 -17.03 16.47 23.84
CA SER A 80 -16.14 15.94 24.89
C SER A 80 -14.71 15.70 24.39
N LEU A 81 -14.55 15.31 23.11
CA LEU A 81 -13.25 15.06 22.49
C LEU A 81 -12.44 16.34 22.24
N ALA A 82 -13.11 17.47 22.01
CA ALA A 82 -12.43 18.76 21.84
C ALA A 82 -11.75 19.25 23.13
N GLN A 83 -12.00 18.61 24.29
CA GLN A 83 -11.42 18.98 25.58
C GLN A 83 -10.19 18.14 25.96
N LYS A 84 -9.90 17.05 25.23
CA LYS A 84 -8.68 16.28 25.47
C LYS A 84 -7.48 17.07 24.92
N PRO A 85 -6.36 17.17 25.66
CA PRO A 85 -5.12 17.68 25.09
C PRO A 85 -4.67 16.77 23.94
N ILE A 86 -4.36 17.36 22.80
CA ILE A 86 -3.92 16.65 21.59
C ILE A 86 -2.65 17.25 20.96
N ALA A 87 -2.24 18.44 21.42
CA ALA A 87 -1.17 19.18 20.81
C ALA A 87 -0.23 19.84 21.81
N MET A 88 0.95 20.22 21.34
CA MET A 88 1.79 21.24 21.94
C MET A 88 2.30 22.17 20.87
N LEU A 89 2.42 23.45 21.23
CA LEU A 89 2.94 24.49 20.37
C LEU A 89 4.12 25.19 21.06
N ILE A 90 5.24 25.26 20.37
CA ILE A 90 6.45 25.94 20.83
C ILE A 90 6.86 26.95 19.77
N ASP A 91 6.66 28.23 20.09
CA ASP A 91 7.15 29.34 19.28
C ASP A 91 8.54 29.79 19.75
N GLY A 92 9.41 30.10 18.79
CA GLY A 92 10.79 30.52 19.01
C GLY A 92 11.21 31.68 18.11
N ASN A 93 12.14 32.49 18.61
CA ASN A 93 12.75 33.62 17.91
C ASN A 93 14.28 33.60 18.08
N HIS A 94 15.02 33.97 17.04
CA HIS A 94 16.46 34.16 17.08
C HIS A 94 16.87 35.66 17.09
N SER A 95 16.10 36.51 17.76
CA SER A 95 16.43 37.93 17.93
C SER A 95 17.57 38.15 18.93
N GLY A 96 18.62 38.88 18.53
CA GLY A 96 19.72 39.28 19.41
C GLY A 96 20.83 38.24 19.59
N GLY A 97 21.00 37.32 18.64
CA GLY A 97 22.07 36.32 18.63
C GLY A 97 21.94 35.22 19.68
N ARG A 98 20.78 35.15 20.36
CA ARG A 98 20.42 34.08 21.28
C ARG A 98 19.03 33.56 20.95
N PRO A 99 18.87 32.25 20.76
CA PRO A 99 17.57 31.60 20.78
C PRO A 99 16.75 32.03 21.99
N ARG A 100 15.49 32.38 21.74
CA ARG A 100 14.48 32.54 22.78
C ARG A 100 13.31 31.66 22.41
N LEU A 101 12.67 31.05 23.39
CA LEU A 101 11.36 30.45 23.23
C LEU A 101 10.32 31.35 23.88
N GLY A 102 9.15 31.43 23.26
CA GLY A 102 7.98 32.06 23.83
C GLY A 102 7.53 31.33 25.10
N ASN A 103 6.58 31.93 25.81
CA ASN A 103 5.94 31.27 26.95
C ASN A 103 5.18 30.05 26.43
N SER A 104 5.64 28.85 26.78
CA SER A 104 4.91 27.63 26.45
C SER A 104 3.63 27.59 27.27
N ILE A 105 2.51 27.36 26.57
CA ILE A 105 1.18 27.26 27.17
C ILE A 105 0.95 25.85 27.74
N GLY A 106 1.87 24.92 27.46
CA GLY A 106 1.72 23.51 27.79
C GLY A 106 0.92 22.74 26.74
N SER A 107 0.29 21.67 27.18
CA SER A 107 -0.58 20.85 26.33
C SER A 107 -1.86 21.61 25.94
N LEU A 108 -2.25 21.49 24.67
CA LEU A 108 -3.35 22.22 24.06
C LEU A 108 -4.42 21.24 23.58
N THR A 109 -5.67 21.60 23.83
CA THR A 109 -6.84 21.05 23.16
C THR A 109 -6.90 21.50 21.69
N ALA A 110 -7.74 20.87 20.87
CA ALA A 110 -7.94 21.31 19.48
C ALA A 110 -8.39 22.78 19.37
N THR A 111 -9.33 23.19 20.23
CA THR A 111 -9.84 24.56 20.26
C THR A 111 -8.75 25.55 20.69
N GLN A 112 -7.98 25.22 21.73
CA GLN A 112 -6.86 26.05 22.14
C GLN A 112 -5.78 26.14 21.07
N LEU A 113 -5.44 25.02 20.41
CA LEU A 113 -4.52 25.00 19.28
C LEU A 113 -4.99 25.93 18.15
N ALA A 114 -6.26 25.85 17.76
CA ALA A 114 -6.82 26.73 16.73
C ALA A 114 -6.73 28.20 17.15
N CYS A 115 -7.11 28.54 18.38
CA CYS A 115 -7.02 29.89 18.92
C CYS A 115 -5.58 30.42 18.93
N GLU A 116 -4.61 29.61 19.33
CA GLU A 116 -3.19 29.98 19.34
C GLU A 116 -2.63 30.17 17.93
N LEU A 117 -2.98 29.28 17.00
CA LEU A 117 -2.51 29.36 15.62
C LEU A 117 -3.15 30.52 14.84
N LEU A 118 -4.36 30.96 15.21
CA LEU A 118 -5.03 32.13 14.63
C LEU A 118 -4.47 33.47 15.15
N LYS A 119 -3.64 33.48 16.19
CA LYS A 119 -2.94 34.70 16.61
C LYS A 119 -1.89 35.10 15.58
N ASN A 120 -1.70 36.41 15.41
CA ASN A 120 -0.65 36.94 14.55
C ASN A 120 0.72 36.38 14.97
N ARG A 121 1.38 35.70 14.04
CA ARG A 121 2.69 35.08 14.23
C ARG A 121 3.83 36.12 14.30
N TYR A 122 3.68 37.20 13.53
CA TYR A 122 4.65 38.27 13.36
C TYR A 122 4.01 39.63 13.66
N LEU A 123 4.74 40.49 14.34
CA LEU A 123 4.29 41.85 14.60
C LEU A 123 4.34 42.70 13.35
N ARG A 124 3.28 43.49 13.14
CA ARG A 124 3.39 44.72 12.34
C ARG A 124 4.29 45.67 13.13
N ALA A 125 5.13 46.44 12.44
CA ALA A 125 6.14 47.34 12.99
C ALA A 125 5.56 48.56 13.75
N GLU A 126 4.54 48.34 14.58
CA GLU A 126 3.94 49.29 15.49
C GLU A 126 4.88 49.54 16.68
N PRO A 127 4.88 50.75 17.25
CA PRO A 127 5.88 51.18 18.22
C PRO A 127 5.79 50.41 19.54
N ALA A 128 6.78 49.54 19.76
CA ALA A 128 7.46 49.10 21.00
C ALA A 128 6.69 48.84 22.31
N SER A 129 5.35 48.87 22.32
CA SER A 129 4.57 48.94 23.56
C SER A 129 3.96 47.62 24.06
N SER A 130 4.30 46.48 23.47
CA SER A 130 3.91 45.17 24.03
C SER A 130 4.95 44.08 23.78
N GLU A 131 5.14 43.20 24.77
CA GLU A 131 6.01 42.00 24.82
C GLU A 131 5.62 40.89 23.82
N THR A 132 5.13 41.27 22.66
CA THR A 132 4.70 40.33 21.63
C THR A 132 5.92 39.71 20.95
N PHE A 133 5.90 38.38 20.82
CA PHE A 133 7.04 37.57 20.44
C PHE A 133 6.94 37.14 18.97
N ASN A 134 7.84 37.58 18.10
CA ASN A 134 7.88 37.14 16.70
C ASN A 134 8.32 35.66 16.62
N ALA A 135 7.43 34.78 16.21
CA ALA A 135 7.73 33.35 16.11
C ALA A 135 8.40 33.01 14.76
N GLU A 136 9.70 33.31 14.64
CA GLU A 136 10.53 32.90 13.50
C GLU A 136 10.43 31.37 13.28
N ARG A 137 10.52 30.60 14.35
CA ARG A 137 10.34 29.14 14.33
C ARG A 137 9.09 28.74 15.10
N ARG A 138 8.23 27.92 14.52
CA ARG A 138 7.04 27.35 15.18
C ARG A 138 7.10 25.83 15.13
N LEU A 139 7.05 25.16 16.28
CA LEU A 139 7.00 23.71 16.38
C LEU A 139 5.62 23.27 16.88
N ILE A 140 4.98 22.37 16.16
CA ILE A 140 3.65 21.84 16.47
C ILE A 140 3.78 20.33 16.61
N TYR A 141 3.56 19.81 17.80
CA TYR A 141 3.53 18.38 18.08
C TYR A 141 2.09 17.93 18.29
N LEU A 142 1.68 16.87 17.62
CA LEU A 142 0.30 16.36 17.63
C LEU A 142 0.29 14.87 17.92
N THR A 143 -0.53 14.46 18.88
CA THR A 143 -0.81 13.05 19.15
C THR A 143 -2.19 12.68 18.62
N ASP A 144 -2.29 11.53 17.98
CA ASP A 144 -3.56 10.96 17.49
C ASP A 144 -4.36 11.94 16.62
N LEU A 145 -3.74 12.44 15.55
CA LEU A 145 -4.34 13.45 14.66
C LEU A 145 -5.76 13.03 14.29
N ASP A 146 -6.72 13.77 14.85
CA ASP A 146 -8.15 13.54 14.73
C ASP A 146 -8.79 14.66 13.89
N ARG A 147 -10.10 14.58 13.69
CA ARG A 147 -10.85 15.56 12.91
C ARG A 147 -10.75 16.98 13.46
N TRP A 148 -10.65 17.15 14.78
CA TRP A 148 -10.58 18.46 15.41
C TRP A 148 -9.20 19.08 15.26
N ALA A 149 -8.13 18.30 15.40
CA ALA A 149 -6.78 18.74 15.08
C ALA A 149 -6.64 19.10 13.59
N ILE A 150 -7.21 18.29 12.69
CA ILE A 150 -7.20 18.59 11.25
C ILE A 150 -7.89 19.93 10.98
N LEU A 151 -9.08 20.15 11.53
CA LEU A 151 -9.78 21.44 11.38
C LEU A 151 -8.97 22.60 11.96
N ALA A 152 -8.36 22.43 13.13
CA ALA A 152 -7.51 23.44 13.76
C ALA A 152 -6.32 23.81 12.85
N LEU A 153 -5.65 22.82 12.26
CA LEU A 153 -4.52 23.03 11.34
C LEU A 153 -4.96 23.71 10.04
N VAL A 154 -6.00 23.19 9.37
CA VAL A 154 -6.42 23.69 8.06
C VAL A 154 -6.94 25.11 8.15
N VAL A 155 -7.75 25.43 9.17
CA VAL A 155 -8.33 26.77 9.33
C VAL A 155 -7.30 27.81 9.71
N SER A 156 -6.25 27.42 10.42
CA SER A 156 -5.19 28.33 10.83
C SER A 156 -3.97 28.32 9.90
N ALA A 157 -3.98 27.50 8.84
CA ALA A 157 -2.83 27.37 7.96
C ALA A 157 -2.50 28.70 7.26
N PRO A 158 -1.29 29.28 7.49
CA PRO A 158 -0.82 30.39 6.66
C PRO A 158 -0.58 29.92 5.22
N GLU A 159 -0.33 30.86 4.31
CA GLU A 159 -0.10 30.56 2.88
C GLU A 159 0.95 29.47 2.67
N SER A 160 2.05 29.53 3.42
CA SER A 160 3.18 28.61 3.28
C SER A 160 2.81 27.17 3.64
N LEU A 161 2.02 27.02 4.70
CA LEU A 161 1.60 25.73 5.22
C LEU A 161 0.43 25.15 4.43
N PHE A 162 -0.50 26.00 4.00
CA PHE A 162 -1.75 25.62 3.35
C PHE A 162 -1.54 24.65 2.18
N ARG A 163 -0.54 24.93 1.34
CA ARG A 163 -0.30 24.20 0.08
C ARG A 163 0.18 22.78 0.29
N VAL A 164 0.96 22.56 1.36
CA VAL A 164 1.59 21.28 1.66
C VAL A 164 0.82 20.48 2.70
N MET A 165 -0.15 21.12 3.36
CA MET A 165 -0.97 20.51 4.42
C MET A 165 -1.85 19.37 3.90
N GLY A 166 -2.39 19.49 2.68
CA GLY A 166 -3.24 18.46 2.09
C GLY A 166 -2.51 17.11 1.99
N ASP A 167 -1.38 17.08 1.30
CA ASP A 167 -0.55 15.89 1.16
C ASP A 167 -0.07 15.36 2.52
N PHE A 168 0.35 16.23 3.43
CA PHE A 168 0.76 15.84 4.78
C PHE A 168 -0.35 15.10 5.55
N ILE A 169 -1.57 15.63 5.57
CA ILE A 169 -2.73 15.00 6.22
C ILE A 169 -3.05 13.68 5.53
N LEU A 170 -3.07 13.64 4.20
CA LEU A 170 -3.40 12.43 3.45
C LEU A 170 -2.34 11.33 3.66
N HIS A 171 -1.05 11.67 3.63
CA HIS A 171 0.04 10.74 3.93
C HIS A 171 -0.13 10.13 5.32
N TYR A 172 -0.50 10.94 6.32
CA TYR A 172 -0.83 10.45 7.64
C TYR A 172 -2.06 9.53 7.60
N LEU A 173 -3.23 9.99 7.14
CA LEU A 173 -4.48 9.23 7.19
C LEU A 173 -4.38 7.88 6.47
N TYR A 174 -3.77 7.84 5.29
CA TYR A 174 -3.62 6.62 4.49
C TYR A 174 -2.49 5.70 4.95
N GLY A 175 -1.66 6.16 5.89
CA GLY A 175 -0.51 5.40 6.32
C GLY A 175 0.49 5.22 5.18
N THR A 176 0.67 6.23 4.33
CA THR A 176 1.56 6.16 3.17
C THR A 176 2.98 6.51 3.61
N ALA A 177 3.95 5.66 3.23
CA ALA A 177 5.35 5.98 3.45
C ALA A 177 5.82 7.00 2.41
N SER A 178 6.35 8.13 2.87
CA SER A 178 6.95 9.17 2.02
C SER A 178 8.17 9.77 2.70
N ILE A 179 9.14 10.20 1.92
CA ILE A 179 10.26 11.05 2.34
C ILE A 179 10.53 11.92 1.12
N GLY A 180 10.50 13.23 1.28
CA GLY A 180 10.53 14.12 0.14
C GLY A 180 11.04 15.51 0.45
N VAL A 181 11.52 16.16 -0.60
CA VAL A 181 11.76 17.60 -0.63
C VAL A 181 10.96 18.18 -1.79
N SER A 182 10.09 19.15 -1.50
CA SER A 182 9.30 19.85 -2.51
C SER A 182 9.41 21.36 -2.34
N PHE A 183 9.13 22.07 -3.43
CA PHE A 183 9.10 23.52 -3.48
C PHE A 183 7.81 23.93 -4.17
N ALA A 184 7.13 24.94 -3.64
CA ALA A 184 5.93 25.46 -4.30
C ALA A 184 6.31 26.02 -5.69
N PRO A 185 5.70 25.53 -6.79
CA PRO A 185 6.03 25.98 -8.13
C PRO A 185 5.51 27.39 -8.43
N ASP A 186 4.38 27.75 -7.81
CA ASP A 186 3.72 29.05 -7.95
C ASP A 186 3.76 29.84 -6.64
N GLY A 187 3.50 31.14 -6.67
CA GLY A 187 3.42 31.98 -5.46
C GLY A 187 4.78 32.25 -4.79
N PRO A 188 4.79 32.67 -3.51
CA PRO A 188 6.05 32.90 -2.82
C PRO A 188 6.74 31.55 -2.58
N THR A 189 8.02 31.48 -2.96
CA THR A 189 8.82 30.25 -2.93
C THR A 189 8.93 29.72 -1.50
N THR A 190 8.20 28.65 -1.19
CA THR A 190 8.34 27.90 0.05
C THR A 190 9.05 26.59 -0.20
N PHE A 191 9.85 26.16 0.78
CA PHE A 191 10.39 24.82 0.82
C PHE A 191 9.51 23.93 1.70
N CYS A 192 9.53 22.63 1.44
CA CYS A 192 8.89 21.62 2.25
C CYS A 192 9.81 20.40 2.34
N LEU A 193 10.17 20.04 3.57
CA LEU A 193 10.90 18.83 3.91
C LEU A 193 9.93 17.92 4.65
N GLU A 194 9.63 16.74 4.12
CA GLU A 194 8.65 15.85 4.74
C GLU A 194 9.15 14.42 4.87
N PHE A 195 8.67 13.74 5.91
CA PHE A 195 8.69 12.29 5.97
C PHE A 195 7.41 11.76 6.62
N SER A 196 7.06 10.53 6.28
CA SER A 196 5.86 9.83 6.72
C SER A 196 6.19 8.35 6.77
N PHE A 197 5.97 7.69 7.90
CA PHE A 197 6.27 6.27 8.08
C PHE A 197 5.13 5.54 8.78
N PRO A 198 4.48 4.58 8.12
CA PRO A 198 3.65 3.61 8.79
C PRO A 198 4.54 2.62 9.54
N PHE A 199 4.16 2.26 10.75
CA PHE A 199 4.84 1.21 11.51
C PHE A 199 3.86 0.42 12.37
N HIS A 200 4.33 -0.68 12.93
CA HIS A 200 3.53 -1.56 13.78
C HIS A 200 4.19 -1.68 15.13
N VAL A 201 3.35 -1.78 16.15
CA VAL A 201 3.78 -1.76 17.54
C VAL A 201 3.18 -2.94 18.27
N TRP A 202 3.99 -3.66 19.03
CA TRP A 202 3.51 -4.70 19.94
C TRP A 202 3.36 -4.13 21.34
N ARG A 203 2.18 -4.27 21.95
CA ARG A 203 1.98 -3.95 23.37
C ARG A 203 1.24 -5.05 24.11
N THR A 204 1.59 -5.19 25.38
CA THR A 204 0.89 -6.02 26.35
C THR A 204 0.05 -5.11 27.23
N SER A 205 -1.24 -5.41 27.37
CA SER A 205 -2.21 -4.56 28.07
C SER A 205 -3.30 -5.41 28.72
N LYS A 206 -4.10 -4.85 29.62
CA LYS A 206 -5.23 -5.61 30.22
C LYS A 206 -6.35 -5.88 29.22
N ARG A 207 -6.48 -5.01 28.22
CA ARG A 207 -7.52 -5.07 27.17
C ARG A 207 -6.94 -4.52 25.88
N LEU A 208 -7.31 -5.11 24.75
CA LEU A 208 -6.95 -4.62 23.43
C LEU A 208 -7.45 -3.17 23.28
N SER A 209 -6.53 -2.24 23.05
CA SER A 209 -6.87 -0.84 22.74
C SER A 209 -7.52 -0.79 21.35
N VAL A 210 -8.50 0.10 21.18
CA VAL A 210 -9.16 0.34 19.88
C VAL A 210 -9.02 1.82 19.56
N ASP A 211 -8.59 2.14 18.34
CA ASP A 211 -8.48 3.53 17.88
C ASP A 211 -9.85 4.18 17.90
N SER A 212 -9.98 5.26 18.68
CA SER A 212 -11.23 6.00 18.82
C SER A 212 -11.63 6.78 17.56
N ARG A 213 -10.70 7.00 16.63
CA ARG A 213 -10.98 7.66 15.36
C ARG A 213 -11.62 6.63 14.44
N THR A 214 -12.88 6.81 14.09
CA THR A 214 -13.63 5.87 13.25
C THR A 214 -14.00 6.50 11.92
N ARG A 215 -13.97 5.73 10.84
CA ARG A 215 -14.46 6.15 9.52
C ARG A 215 -15.98 6.14 9.50
N MET A 216 -16.59 7.11 8.83
CA MET A 216 -18.05 7.17 8.70
C MET A 216 -18.65 6.04 7.89
N SER A 217 -18.00 5.65 6.80
CA SER A 217 -18.59 4.73 5.83
C SER A 217 -18.81 3.32 6.39
N ASP A 218 -17.92 2.84 7.27
CA ASP A 218 -17.98 1.50 7.83
C ASP A 218 -17.92 1.43 9.36
N GLY A 219 -17.78 2.58 10.05
CA GLY A 219 -17.64 2.65 11.50
C GLY A 219 -16.35 2.01 12.02
N LYS A 220 -15.41 1.64 11.15
CA LYS A 220 -14.17 0.97 11.58
C LYS A 220 -13.16 1.98 12.09
N PRO A 221 -12.30 1.56 13.03
CA PRO A 221 -11.19 2.39 13.48
C PRO A 221 -10.26 2.77 12.31
N LEU A 222 -9.72 3.98 12.35
CA LEU A 222 -8.77 4.52 11.36
C LEU A 222 -7.52 3.65 11.32
N ARG A 223 -7.07 3.18 12.48
CA ARG A 223 -5.98 2.20 12.65
C ARG A 223 -6.50 0.89 13.23
N PRO A 224 -6.25 -0.25 12.57
CA PRO A 224 -6.61 -1.56 13.10
C PRO A 224 -5.74 -1.95 14.30
N SER A 225 -6.37 -2.60 15.26
CA SER A 225 -5.74 -3.36 16.35
C SER A 225 -5.94 -4.86 16.10
N ARG A 226 -4.94 -5.70 16.41
CA ARG A 226 -5.01 -7.15 16.22
C ARG A 226 -4.65 -7.88 17.50
N ASP A 227 -5.56 -8.73 17.97
CA ASP A 227 -5.34 -9.57 19.14
C ASP A 227 -4.45 -10.78 18.80
N MET A 228 -3.27 -10.80 19.42
CA MET A 228 -2.28 -11.86 19.32
C MET A 228 -2.36 -12.88 20.46
N THR A 229 -3.16 -12.62 21.49
CA THR A 229 -3.29 -13.47 22.69
C THR A 229 -3.67 -14.90 22.32
N SER A 230 -4.60 -15.04 21.37
CA SER A 230 -5.04 -16.36 20.91
C SER A 230 -3.98 -17.13 20.12
N LEU A 231 -3.08 -16.42 19.43
CA LEU A 231 -1.97 -17.03 18.69
C LEU A 231 -0.85 -17.45 19.64
N ASP A 232 -0.50 -16.59 20.60
CA ASP A 232 0.54 -16.86 21.59
C ASP A 232 0.15 -18.01 22.53
N THR A 233 -1.10 -18.03 23.00
CA THR A 233 -1.64 -19.13 23.80
C THR A 233 -1.60 -20.44 23.02
N PHE A 234 -1.95 -20.39 21.73
CA PHE A 234 -1.91 -21.56 20.85
C PHE A 234 -0.48 -22.04 20.59
N ALA A 235 0.49 -21.12 20.51
CA ALA A 235 1.90 -21.39 20.30
C ALA A 235 2.66 -21.82 21.58
N TYR A 236 1.96 -21.93 22.73
CA TYR A 236 2.55 -22.23 24.04
C TYR A 236 3.64 -21.23 24.48
N VAL A 237 3.50 -19.97 24.08
CA VAL A 237 4.37 -18.91 24.59
C VAL A 237 3.82 -18.49 25.96
N SER A 238 4.58 -18.75 27.03
CA SER A 238 4.12 -18.57 28.41
C SER A 238 3.90 -17.09 28.76
N PHE A 239 2.64 -16.69 28.92
CA PHE A 239 2.26 -15.36 29.37
C PHE A 239 1.22 -15.42 30.48
N SER A 240 1.05 -14.32 31.21
CA SER A 240 0.02 -14.26 32.23
C SER A 240 -1.35 -14.28 31.55
N PRO A 241 -2.31 -15.11 32.01
CA PRO A 241 -3.63 -15.22 31.39
C PRO A 241 -4.47 -13.93 31.52
N SER A 242 -4.02 -12.96 32.32
CA SER A 242 -4.64 -11.65 32.50
C SER A 242 -4.22 -10.60 31.46
N GLU A 243 -3.24 -10.91 30.62
CA GLU A 243 -2.66 -9.98 29.67
C GLU A 243 -3.16 -10.25 28.25
N THR A 244 -3.56 -9.17 27.56
CA THR A 244 -3.90 -9.14 26.15
C THR A 244 -2.71 -8.62 25.36
N HIS A 245 -2.31 -9.37 24.35
CA HIS A 245 -1.23 -9.00 23.44
C HIS A 245 -1.80 -8.43 22.16
N GLY A 246 -1.44 -7.19 21.84
CA GLY A 246 -1.96 -6.50 20.67
C GLY A 246 -0.84 -6.07 19.72
N ILE A 247 -1.09 -6.22 18.42
CA ILE A 247 -0.38 -5.47 17.38
C ILE A 247 -1.24 -4.28 16.99
N TYR A 248 -0.66 -3.10 17.04
CA TYR A 248 -1.31 -1.84 16.72
C TYR A 248 -0.65 -1.22 15.50
N GLN A 249 -1.46 -0.86 14.49
CA GLN A 249 -0.96 -0.05 13.40
C GLN A 249 -0.79 1.39 13.89
N SER A 250 0.39 1.95 13.65
CA SER A 250 0.77 3.31 14.05
C SER A 250 1.38 4.04 12.87
N HIS A 251 1.50 5.35 13.01
CA HIS A 251 2.01 6.24 11.98
C HIS A 251 2.68 7.44 12.60
N VAL A 252 3.79 7.87 12.00
CA VAL A 252 4.46 9.13 12.30
C VAL A 252 4.65 9.91 11.02
N SER A 253 4.28 11.18 11.02
CA SER A 253 4.54 12.08 9.90
C SER A 253 5.10 13.41 10.41
N CYS A 254 6.07 13.95 9.68
CA CYS A 254 6.73 15.21 10.01
C CYS A 254 6.85 16.04 8.74
N ILE A 255 6.56 17.33 8.85
CA ILE A 255 6.78 18.33 7.82
C ILE A 255 7.51 19.52 8.42
N VAL A 256 8.54 20.00 7.72
CA VAL A 256 9.25 21.25 8.01
C VAL A 256 9.16 22.13 6.78
N THR A 257 8.41 23.22 6.88
CA THR A 257 8.12 24.11 5.75
C THR A 257 8.28 25.57 6.13
N GLY A 258 8.68 26.40 5.17
CA GLY A 258 8.87 27.83 5.39
C GLY A 258 9.33 28.55 4.14
N TYR A 259 9.58 29.85 4.26
CA TYR A 259 10.14 30.64 3.17
C TYR A 259 11.66 30.59 3.14
N ASP A 260 12.27 30.63 4.32
CA ASP A 260 13.70 30.75 4.49
C ASP A 260 14.19 30.00 5.74
N GLN A 261 15.50 30.09 6.00
CA GLN A 261 16.14 29.36 7.09
C GLN A 261 15.79 29.89 8.49
N ARG A 262 15.15 31.05 8.60
CA ARG A 262 14.74 31.69 9.85
C ARG A 262 13.24 31.50 10.10
N HIS A 263 12.43 31.65 9.06
CA HIS A 263 10.97 31.65 9.13
C HIS A 263 10.40 30.32 8.64
N TRP A 264 10.18 29.41 9.57
CA TRP A 264 9.69 28.06 9.24
C TRP A 264 8.84 27.45 10.37
N THR A 265 8.04 26.46 9.98
CA THR A 265 7.13 25.70 10.85
C THR A 265 7.49 24.22 10.75
N GLY A 266 7.72 23.57 11.88
CA GLY A 266 7.81 22.12 11.99
C GLY A 266 6.52 21.57 12.58
N ILE A 267 5.92 20.57 11.93
CA ILE A 267 4.74 19.87 12.43
C ILE A 267 5.07 18.39 12.46
N LEU A 268 4.84 17.73 13.60
CA LEU A 268 4.94 16.29 13.71
C LEU A 268 3.67 15.72 14.31
N THR A 269 3.12 14.71 13.65
CA THR A 269 1.96 13.94 14.08
C THR A 269 2.39 12.52 14.39
N ILE A 270 1.91 11.95 15.48
CA ILE A 270 2.22 10.57 15.87
C ILE A 270 0.99 9.87 16.47
N ASP A 271 0.79 8.62 16.09
CA ASP A 271 -0.20 7.73 16.71
C ASP A 271 0.30 7.25 18.08
N HIS A 272 -0.46 7.56 19.12
CA HIS A 272 -0.21 7.25 20.53
C HIS A 272 -1.41 6.57 21.24
N TRP A 273 -2.55 6.43 20.57
CA TRP A 273 -3.84 5.96 21.10
C TRP A 273 -3.83 4.60 21.78
N PHE A 274 -2.84 3.74 21.48
CA PHE A 274 -2.73 2.39 22.05
C PHE A 274 -2.01 2.35 23.40
N GLU A 275 -1.34 3.43 23.80
CA GLU A 275 -0.60 3.51 25.06
C GLU A 275 -1.59 3.79 26.20
N GLN A 276 -2.03 2.72 26.88
CA GLN A 276 -2.88 2.84 28.06
C GLN A 276 -2.06 3.34 29.23
N LYS A 277 -2.62 4.28 30.00
CA LYS A 277 -2.10 4.59 31.34
C LYS A 277 -2.32 3.37 32.22
N SER A 278 -1.31 2.52 32.34
CA SER A 278 -1.23 1.59 33.46
C SER A 278 -1.45 2.38 34.76
N GLY A 279 -2.13 1.77 35.73
CA GLY A 279 -2.61 2.46 36.93
C GLY A 279 -1.55 3.27 37.71
N ASP A 280 -2.05 4.11 38.61
CA ASP A 280 -1.36 5.07 39.48
C ASP A 280 0.13 4.75 39.76
N GLY A 281 1.02 5.35 38.96
CA GLY A 281 2.47 5.33 39.20
C GLY A 281 3.35 4.97 38.00
N GLU A 282 2.80 4.55 36.86
CA GLU A 282 3.63 4.26 35.69
C GLU A 282 4.12 5.55 35.00
N LEU A 283 5.40 5.59 34.66
CA LEU A 283 6.05 6.73 34.00
C LEU A 283 5.35 7.05 32.67
N SER A 284 5.02 8.32 32.48
CA SER A 284 4.53 8.87 31.21
C SER A 284 5.41 8.41 30.05
N THR A 285 4.81 7.81 29.03
CA THR A 285 5.56 7.33 27.86
C THR A 285 6.31 8.48 27.17
N PRO A 286 7.40 8.20 26.43
CA PRO A 286 8.20 9.25 25.80
C PRO A 286 7.48 10.15 24.80
N ASP A 287 6.34 9.71 24.24
CA ASP A 287 5.54 10.45 23.25
C ASP A 287 4.20 10.97 23.84
N SER A 288 4.00 10.84 25.15
CA SER A 288 2.81 11.38 25.81
C SER A 288 2.91 12.89 26.01
N LEU A 289 1.79 13.61 25.86
CA LEU A 289 1.73 15.05 26.12
C LEU A 289 1.96 15.37 27.59
N GLU A 290 1.54 14.47 28.49
CA GLU A 290 1.75 14.60 29.93
C GLU A 290 3.23 14.69 30.28
N ARG A 291 4.09 13.86 29.66
CA ARG A 291 5.55 13.94 29.87
C ARG A 291 6.07 15.34 29.59
N TYR A 292 5.68 15.93 28.47
CA TYR A 292 6.20 17.24 28.07
C TYR A 292 5.60 18.38 28.88
N GLN A 293 4.36 18.23 29.32
CA GLN A 293 3.75 19.11 30.31
C GLN A 293 4.55 19.08 31.61
N ASP A 294 4.90 17.89 32.11
CA ASP A 294 5.74 17.70 33.31
C ASP A 294 7.13 18.33 33.12
N ASP A 295 7.74 18.17 31.93
CA ASP A 295 9.02 18.81 31.60
C ASP A 295 8.92 20.34 31.74
N ILE A 296 7.87 20.96 31.15
CA ILE A 296 7.64 22.41 31.22
C ILE A 296 7.45 22.87 32.67
N GLU A 297 6.67 22.14 33.46
CA GLU A 297 6.44 22.43 34.89
C GLU A 297 7.71 22.31 35.72
N CYS A 298 8.64 21.44 35.32
CA CYS A 298 9.97 21.30 35.90
C CYS A 298 10.98 22.34 35.37
N GLY A 299 10.55 23.25 34.48
CA GLY A 299 11.42 24.24 33.85
C GLY A 299 12.35 23.66 32.77
N MET A 300 12.10 22.44 32.31
CA MET A 300 12.77 21.83 31.17
C MET A 300 11.97 22.13 29.90
N ARG A 301 12.66 22.49 28.82
CA ARG A 301 12.02 22.79 27.53
C ARG A 301 12.48 21.78 26.50
N THR A 302 12.05 20.54 26.64
CA THR A 302 12.43 19.46 25.73
C THR A 302 11.69 19.61 24.39
N ASP A 303 12.36 19.27 23.29
CA ASP A 303 11.76 19.31 21.96
C ASP A 303 10.93 18.03 21.70
N PRO A 304 9.59 18.14 21.59
CA PRO A 304 8.74 16.98 21.38
C PRO A 304 8.90 16.33 19.99
N LEU A 305 9.29 17.07 18.95
CA LEU A 305 9.52 16.50 17.63
C LEU A 305 10.72 15.55 17.66
N SER A 306 11.74 15.87 18.47
CA SER A 306 12.90 15.02 18.77
C SER A 306 12.68 14.03 19.92
N ARG A 307 11.41 13.71 20.26
CA ARG A 307 11.06 12.78 21.36
C ARG A 307 11.68 13.20 22.70
N GLY A 308 11.87 14.51 22.90
CA GLY A 308 12.51 15.10 24.07
C GLY A 308 13.99 14.75 24.24
N GLN A 309 14.69 14.38 23.17
CA GLN A 309 16.14 14.11 23.20
C GLN A 309 16.97 15.39 23.05
N GLU A 310 16.36 16.47 22.55
CA GLU A 310 17.00 17.77 22.43
C GLU A 310 16.29 18.80 23.29
N ASP A 311 17.02 19.82 23.69
CA ASP A 311 16.48 21.04 24.26
C ASP A 311 15.90 21.90 23.14
N ALA A 312 14.63 22.27 23.23
CA ALA A 312 13.97 23.11 22.24
C ALA A 312 14.63 24.49 22.13
N GLU A 313 15.27 25.03 23.16
CA GLU A 313 15.96 26.33 23.09
C GLU A 313 17.25 26.24 22.26
N ILE A 314 18.00 25.16 22.46
CA ILE A 314 19.36 24.98 21.92
C ILE A 314 19.34 24.17 20.61
N SER A 315 18.22 23.52 20.28
CA SER A 315 18.08 22.72 19.07
C SER A 315 18.40 23.53 17.81
N ARG A 316 18.80 22.81 16.77
CA ARG A 316 19.24 23.39 15.51
C ARG A 316 18.17 24.34 14.95
N TRP A 317 18.55 25.60 14.72
CA TRP A 317 17.63 26.64 14.27
C TRP A 317 17.40 26.65 12.76
N THR A 318 18.33 26.07 12.00
CA THR A 318 18.17 25.93 10.56
C THR A 318 17.29 24.70 10.25
N PRO A 319 16.34 24.84 9.30
CA PRO A 319 15.32 23.81 9.05
C PRO A 319 15.90 22.50 8.51
N ARG A 320 16.97 22.56 7.70
CA ARG A 320 17.58 21.37 7.07
C ARG A 320 18.14 20.40 8.11
N PRO A 321 19.14 20.77 8.93
CA PRO A 321 19.70 19.82 9.89
C PRO A 321 18.74 19.53 11.04
N TYR A 322 17.79 20.43 11.34
CA TYR A 322 16.69 20.14 12.27
C TYR A 322 15.81 19.00 11.76
N PHE A 323 15.33 19.08 10.52
CA PHE A 323 14.53 18.04 9.87
C PHE A 323 15.25 16.69 9.88
N LEU A 324 16.52 16.66 9.43
CA LEU A 324 17.33 15.44 9.40
C LEU A 324 17.50 14.84 10.81
N ARG A 325 17.70 15.70 11.82
CA ARG A 325 17.83 15.26 13.20
C ARG A 325 16.54 14.63 13.72
N VAL A 326 15.40 15.27 13.50
CA VAL A 326 14.08 14.71 13.85
C VAL A 326 13.88 13.36 13.15
N MET A 327 14.23 13.26 11.87
CA MET A 327 14.15 12.00 11.11
C MET A 327 15.03 10.90 11.70
N VAL A 328 16.28 11.19 12.09
CA VAL A 328 17.18 10.22 12.76
C VAL A 328 16.55 9.68 14.04
N VAL A 329 15.99 10.57 14.87
CA VAL A 329 15.34 10.19 16.13
C VAL A 329 14.13 9.29 15.86
N ARG A 330 13.26 9.68 14.92
CA ARG A 330 12.03 8.93 14.60
C ARG A 330 12.29 7.61 13.90
N LEU A 331 13.26 7.53 12.99
CA LEU A 331 13.70 6.25 12.42
C LEU A 331 14.26 5.32 13.50
N SER A 332 15.02 5.85 14.47
CA SER A 332 15.55 5.04 15.58
C SER A 332 14.43 4.51 16.48
N GLN A 333 13.35 5.28 16.67
CA GLN A 333 12.13 4.77 17.31
C GLN A 333 11.52 3.62 16.52
N ILE A 334 11.23 3.84 15.23
CA ILE A 334 10.54 2.87 14.37
C ILE A 334 11.31 1.54 14.30
N ILE A 335 12.64 1.62 14.13
CA ILE A 335 13.51 0.44 14.08
C ILE A 335 13.41 -0.39 15.37
N ARG A 336 13.37 0.25 16.54
CA ARG A 336 13.22 -0.46 17.82
C ARG A 336 11.89 -1.18 17.91
N GLU A 337 10.80 -0.53 17.50
CA GLU A 337 9.47 -1.15 17.50
C GLU A 337 9.40 -2.34 16.55
N TRP A 338 9.99 -2.25 15.36
CA TRP A 338 10.06 -3.37 14.41
C TRP A 338 10.98 -4.51 14.87
N GLN A 339 12.09 -4.21 15.56
CA GLN A 339 12.95 -5.21 16.16
C GLN A 339 12.22 -6.01 17.24
N GLU A 340 11.49 -5.33 18.12
CA GLU A 340 10.68 -5.99 19.15
C GLU A 340 9.57 -6.83 18.51
N LEU A 341 8.88 -6.28 17.50
CA LEU A 341 7.83 -6.99 16.77
C LEU A 341 8.37 -8.25 16.11
N ARG A 342 9.52 -8.18 15.45
CA ARG A 342 10.21 -9.33 14.85
C ARG A 342 10.49 -10.39 15.90
N TYR A 343 11.14 -10.00 17.00
CA TYR A 343 11.49 -10.91 18.09
C TYR A 343 10.26 -11.67 18.63
N ARG A 344 9.13 -10.97 18.83
CA ARG A 344 7.87 -11.58 19.27
C ARG A 344 7.32 -12.56 18.24
N MET A 345 7.28 -12.17 16.97
CA MET A 345 6.74 -13.01 15.91
C MET A 345 7.59 -14.27 15.65
N GLU A 346 8.91 -14.17 15.73
CA GLU A 346 9.81 -15.32 15.64
C GLU A 346 9.49 -16.34 16.75
N ARG A 347 9.30 -15.88 17.99
CA ARG A 347 8.90 -16.75 19.11
C ARG A 347 7.56 -17.42 18.89
N THR A 348 6.56 -16.67 18.40
CA THR A 348 5.24 -17.25 18.08
C THR A 348 5.36 -18.30 16.98
N LEU A 349 6.14 -18.05 15.93
CA LEU A 349 6.39 -19.00 14.83
C LEU A 349 7.13 -20.27 15.30
N GLU A 350 8.13 -20.13 16.18
CA GLU A 350 8.81 -21.27 16.79
C GLU A 350 7.82 -22.14 17.59
N GLY A 351 6.91 -21.52 18.31
CA GLY A 351 5.83 -22.21 19.03
C GLY A 351 4.90 -22.97 18.10
N PHE A 352 4.50 -22.36 16.97
CA PHE A 352 3.77 -23.06 15.91
C PHE A 352 4.55 -24.24 15.33
N ALA A 353 5.84 -24.08 15.06
CA ALA A 353 6.68 -25.16 14.53
C ALA A 353 6.79 -26.33 15.53
N LYS A 354 6.94 -26.06 16.83
CA LYS A 354 6.92 -27.08 17.89
C LYS A 354 5.57 -27.80 17.94
N ARG A 355 4.46 -27.05 17.91
CA ARG A 355 3.11 -27.63 17.94
C ARG A 355 2.82 -28.48 16.69
N TYR A 356 3.26 -28.03 15.52
CA TYR A 356 3.13 -28.80 14.28
C TYR A 356 3.87 -30.15 14.37
N LYS A 357 5.09 -30.17 14.92
CA LYS A 357 5.83 -31.42 15.17
C LYS A 357 5.05 -32.38 16.07
N VAL A 358 4.42 -31.86 17.13
CA VAL A 358 3.55 -32.66 18.03
C VAL A 358 2.30 -33.17 17.29
N LEU A 359 1.64 -32.34 16.48
CA LEU A 359 0.47 -32.77 15.70
C LEU A 359 0.84 -33.86 14.70
N ARG A 360 2.03 -33.77 14.09
CA ARG A 360 2.55 -34.77 13.16
C ARG A 360 2.89 -36.08 13.87
N SER A 361 3.56 -36.05 15.01
CA SER A 361 3.83 -37.28 15.79
C SER A 361 2.55 -37.88 16.38
N GLN A 362 1.60 -37.05 16.80
CA GLN A 362 0.28 -37.51 17.22
C GLN A 362 -0.52 -38.08 16.06
N GLU A 363 -0.37 -37.61 14.82
CA GLU A 363 -0.97 -38.27 13.66
C GLU A 363 -0.39 -39.68 13.49
N GLU A 364 0.92 -39.85 13.60
CA GLU A 364 1.58 -41.16 13.54
C GLU A 364 1.06 -42.11 14.64
N LEU A 365 0.85 -41.61 15.85
CA LEU A 365 0.29 -42.38 16.97
C LEU A 365 -1.23 -42.60 16.88
N LEU A 366 -1.98 -41.60 16.42
CA LEU A 366 -3.43 -41.67 16.24
C LEU A 366 -3.80 -42.51 15.02
N GLU A 367 -2.95 -42.68 14.02
CA GLU A 367 -3.13 -43.70 12.98
C GLU A 367 -3.22 -45.10 13.60
N GLU A 368 -2.44 -45.38 14.64
CA GLU A 368 -2.52 -46.64 15.37
C GLU A 368 -3.80 -46.73 16.21
N ALA A 369 -4.18 -45.64 16.89
CA ALA A 369 -5.31 -45.62 17.82
C ALA A 369 -6.70 -45.39 17.18
N ARG A 370 -6.81 -44.68 16.04
CA ARG A 370 -8.08 -44.33 15.36
C ARG A 370 -8.80 -45.52 14.73
N ARG A 371 -8.25 -46.74 14.84
CA ARG A 371 -9.05 -47.96 14.68
C ARG A 371 -10.23 -48.04 15.68
N LEU A 372 -10.25 -47.23 16.75
CA LEU A 372 -11.17 -47.45 17.87
C LEU A 372 -12.10 -46.28 18.26
N ILE A 373 -11.85 -45.01 17.90
CA ILE A 373 -12.62 -43.87 18.49
C ILE A 373 -12.88 -42.72 17.49
N SER A 374 -14.11 -42.17 17.51
CA SER A 374 -14.49 -40.92 16.85
C SER A 374 -14.19 -39.71 17.74
N ILE A 375 -13.25 -38.84 17.32
CA ILE A 375 -12.92 -37.59 18.02
C ILE A 375 -13.42 -36.40 17.18
N ASP A 376 -14.09 -35.46 17.85
CA ASP A 376 -15.06 -34.50 17.27
C ASP A 376 -14.48 -33.13 16.84
N GLU A 377 -13.19 -32.83 17.00
CA GLU A 377 -12.61 -31.62 16.41
C GLU A 377 -11.27 -31.93 15.75
N ASN A 378 -11.01 -31.32 14.58
CA ASN A 378 -9.78 -31.54 13.85
C ASN A 378 -8.74 -30.49 14.27
N PRO A 379 -7.80 -30.80 15.20
CA PRO A 379 -6.80 -29.84 15.68
C PRO A 379 -5.92 -29.26 14.55
N VAL A 380 -5.84 -29.94 13.41
CA VAL A 380 -5.15 -29.45 12.20
C VAL A 380 -5.89 -28.28 11.56
N VAL A 381 -7.23 -28.24 11.62
CA VAL A 381 -8.02 -27.11 11.09
C VAL A 381 -7.79 -25.87 11.94
N THR A 382 -7.90 -25.99 13.27
CA THR A 382 -7.59 -24.87 14.18
C THR A 382 -6.15 -24.39 14.03
N PHE A 383 -5.19 -25.30 13.84
CA PHE A 383 -3.80 -24.94 13.54
C PHE A 383 -3.69 -24.10 12.27
N LEU A 384 -4.34 -24.54 11.19
CA LEU A 384 -4.32 -23.83 9.91
C LEU A 384 -4.95 -22.45 10.01
N ASP A 385 -6.10 -22.33 10.66
CA ASP A 385 -6.78 -21.04 10.82
C ASP A 385 -5.89 -20.05 11.59
N LYS A 386 -5.23 -20.50 12.67
CA LYS A 386 -4.29 -19.68 13.45
C LYS A 386 -3.04 -19.32 12.64
N MET A 387 -2.50 -20.25 11.85
CA MET A 387 -1.35 -19.99 10.98
C MET A 387 -1.67 -19.00 9.86
N LEU A 388 -2.89 -19.03 9.30
CA LEU A 388 -3.31 -18.07 8.28
C LEU A 388 -3.39 -16.66 8.84
N VAL A 389 -3.99 -16.48 10.03
CA VAL A 389 -4.01 -15.17 10.72
C VAL A 389 -2.58 -14.69 11.01
N PHE A 390 -1.70 -15.58 11.49
CA PHE A 390 -0.29 -15.22 11.71
C PHE A 390 0.40 -14.78 10.42
N LYS A 391 0.19 -15.51 9.32
CA LYS A 391 0.75 -15.16 8.00
C LYS A 391 0.25 -13.79 7.52
N GLU A 392 -1.04 -13.51 7.63
CA GLU A 392 -1.63 -12.21 7.26
C GLU A 392 -0.96 -11.08 8.04
N ASN A 393 -0.75 -11.27 9.36
CA ASN A 393 -0.03 -10.29 10.18
C ASN A 393 1.40 -10.05 9.73
N VAL A 394 2.16 -11.10 9.42
CA VAL A 394 3.55 -10.97 8.93
C VAL A 394 3.57 -10.24 7.57
N SER A 395 2.65 -10.58 6.67
CA SER A 395 2.57 -9.98 5.34
C SER A 395 2.29 -8.48 5.41
N ASP A 396 1.32 -8.05 6.23
CA ASP A 396 0.98 -6.63 6.40
C ASP A 396 2.13 -5.80 6.99
N ILE A 397 2.91 -6.38 7.90
CA ILE A 397 4.10 -5.73 8.46
C ILE A 397 5.21 -5.63 7.41
N ASN A 398 5.45 -6.70 6.66
CA ASN A 398 6.41 -6.73 5.57
C ASN A 398 6.05 -5.67 4.50
N ASP A 399 4.77 -5.52 4.17
CA ASP A 399 4.30 -4.50 3.24
C ASP A 399 4.56 -3.06 3.74
N ALA A 400 4.38 -2.80 5.04
CA ALA A 400 4.74 -1.51 5.64
C ALA A 400 6.25 -1.23 5.57
N LEU A 401 7.08 -2.23 5.91
CA LEU A 401 8.55 -2.17 5.81
C LEU A 401 9.01 -1.92 4.37
N GLN A 402 8.46 -2.65 3.40
CA GLN A 402 8.77 -2.49 1.98
C GLN A 402 8.43 -1.09 1.46
N ARG A 403 7.31 -0.52 1.90
CA ARG A 403 6.96 0.87 1.57
C ARG A 403 7.97 1.86 2.16
N ALA A 404 8.39 1.68 3.40
CA ALA A 404 9.43 2.50 4.03
C ALA A 404 10.79 2.38 3.31
N VAL A 405 11.21 1.17 2.93
CA VAL A 405 12.45 0.93 2.15
C VAL A 405 12.39 1.66 0.81
N ARG A 406 11.30 1.49 0.05
CA ARG A 406 11.14 2.17 -1.26
C ARG A 406 11.17 3.68 -1.13
N SER A 407 10.54 4.23 -0.09
CA SER A 407 10.58 5.66 0.19
C SER A 407 11.99 6.14 0.54
N GLY A 408 12.72 5.36 1.35
CA GLY A 408 14.12 5.64 1.70
C GLY A 408 15.03 5.60 0.47
N ASP A 409 14.87 4.60 -0.39
CA ASP A 409 15.62 4.46 -1.64
C ASP A 409 15.36 5.64 -2.59
N SER A 410 14.10 6.06 -2.69
CA SER A 410 13.73 7.23 -3.49
C SER A 410 14.43 8.48 -2.97
N PHE A 411 14.34 8.75 -1.67
CA PHE A 411 15.00 9.89 -1.03
C PHE A 411 16.52 9.90 -1.24
N LEU A 412 17.19 8.77 -1.00
CA LEU A 412 18.63 8.64 -1.20
C LEU A 412 19.05 8.82 -2.66
N LYS A 413 18.15 8.57 -3.61
CA LYS A 413 18.41 8.70 -5.04
C LYS A 413 18.13 10.10 -5.57
N THR A 414 17.06 10.75 -5.13
CA THR A 414 16.57 12.00 -5.73
C THR A 414 16.80 13.22 -4.85
N ASP A 415 16.53 13.10 -3.55
CA ASP A 415 16.32 14.26 -2.68
C ASP A 415 17.47 14.50 -1.70
N ILE A 416 18.35 13.51 -1.50
CA ILE A 416 19.53 13.66 -0.64
C ILE A 416 20.42 14.84 -1.06
N PHE A 417 20.43 15.18 -2.36
CA PHE A 417 21.22 16.28 -2.92
C PHE A 417 20.83 17.66 -2.37
N TRP A 418 19.63 17.81 -1.79
CA TRP A 418 19.19 19.05 -1.14
C TRP A 418 19.89 19.33 0.20
N PHE A 419 20.59 18.32 0.74
CA PHE A 419 21.25 18.39 2.04
C PHE A 419 22.77 18.38 1.96
N TYR A 420 23.36 18.23 0.77
CA TYR A 420 24.80 18.34 0.59
C TYR A 420 25.23 19.81 0.39
N PRO A 421 26.47 20.16 0.78
CA PRO A 421 27.06 21.45 0.45
C PRO A 421 26.96 21.73 -1.04
N GLY A 422 26.44 22.91 -1.39
CA GLY A 422 26.52 23.42 -2.76
C GLY A 422 27.96 23.83 -3.11
N ARG A 423 28.15 24.51 -4.24
CA ARG A 423 29.46 25.15 -4.55
C ARG A 423 29.84 26.23 -3.53
N GLU A 424 28.85 26.80 -2.83
CA GLU A 424 29.07 27.70 -1.71
C GLU A 424 28.76 26.92 -0.42
N PRO A 425 29.76 26.71 0.46
CA PRO A 425 29.53 26.03 1.74
C PRO A 425 28.60 26.89 2.61
N MET A 426 27.48 26.29 3.03
CA MET A 426 26.59 26.84 4.02
C MET A 426 27.10 26.49 5.43
N SER A 427 26.81 27.33 6.41
CA SER A 427 27.29 27.14 7.79
C SER A 427 26.76 25.87 8.47
N ASP A 428 25.72 25.24 7.91
CA ASP A 428 25.03 24.06 8.45
C ASP A 428 25.35 22.75 7.70
N ASP A 429 26.27 22.76 6.74
CA ASP A 429 26.56 21.59 5.89
C ASP A 429 27.21 20.43 6.67
N ASP A 430 28.09 20.72 7.63
CA ASP A 430 28.72 19.69 8.49
C ASP A 430 27.68 18.96 9.34
N ASP A 431 26.71 19.71 9.87
CA ASP A 431 25.60 19.19 10.65
C ASP A 431 24.70 18.29 9.78
N CYS A 432 24.38 18.73 8.58
CA CYS A 432 23.59 17.94 7.63
C CYS A 432 24.30 16.64 7.28
N HIS A 433 25.59 16.70 6.94
CA HIS A 433 26.39 15.53 6.56
C HIS A 433 26.38 14.44 7.63
N SER A 434 26.61 14.83 8.90
CA SER A 434 26.58 13.90 10.03
C SER A 434 25.21 13.22 10.21
N GLN A 435 24.11 13.96 10.05
CA GLN A 435 22.77 13.37 10.12
C GLN A 435 22.46 12.47 8.92
N LEU A 436 22.88 12.84 7.70
CA LEU A 436 22.68 12.01 6.50
C LEU A 436 23.35 10.65 6.61
N VAL A 437 24.58 10.59 7.13
CA VAL A 437 25.29 9.32 7.38
C VAL A 437 24.50 8.45 8.37
N GLN A 438 23.92 9.06 9.41
CA GLN A 438 23.06 8.35 10.36
C GLN A 438 21.77 7.85 9.71
N ILE A 439 21.11 8.67 8.88
CA ILE A 439 19.90 8.29 8.14
C ILE A 439 20.19 7.11 7.20
N GLN A 440 21.27 7.18 6.42
CA GLN A 440 21.68 6.07 5.54
C GLN A 440 21.87 4.77 6.32
N LYS A 441 22.58 4.82 7.46
CA LYS A 441 22.76 3.65 8.32
C LYS A 441 21.45 3.10 8.86
N ARG A 442 20.50 3.98 9.22
CA ARG A 442 19.18 3.57 9.74
C ARG A 442 18.30 2.99 8.64
N LEU A 443 18.27 3.58 7.45
CA LEU A 443 17.54 3.04 6.30
C LEU A 443 18.11 1.68 5.87
N GLU A 444 19.42 1.47 5.97
CA GLU A 444 20.03 0.15 5.79
C GLU A 444 19.55 -0.87 6.83
N THR A 445 19.43 -0.47 8.10
CA THR A 445 18.82 -1.33 9.14
C THR A 445 17.35 -1.65 8.82
N VAL A 446 16.59 -0.69 8.28
CA VAL A 446 15.21 -0.94 7.83
C VAL A 446 15.16 -1.95 6.68
N ARG A 447 16.10 -1.88 5.73
CA ARG A 447 16.25 -2.86 4.65
C ARG A 447 16.52 -4.26 5.19
N GLN A 448 17.46 -4.39 6.13
CA GLN A 448 17.80 -5.66 6.78
C GLN A 448 16.60 -6.25 7.55
N LEU A 449 15.83 -5.42 8.26
CA LEU A 449 14.60 -5.85 8.92
C LEU A 449 13.57 -6.37 7.90
N SER A 450 13.44 -5.67 6.77
CA SER A 450 12.55 -6.08 5.69
C SER A 450 12.90 -7.46 5.14
N GLU A 451 14.19 -7.75 4.91
CA GLU A 451 14.67 -9.06 4.47
C GLU A 451 14.37 -10.16 5.52
N GLN A 452 14.53 -9.85 6.80
CA GLN A 452 14.22 -10.78 7.89
C GLN A 452 12.71 -11.07 8.00
N PHE A 453 11.85 -10.07 7.79
CA PHE A 453 10.41 -10.29 7.73
C PHE A 453 9.98 -11.09 6.50
N GLN A 454 10.66 -10.93 5.36
CA GLN A 454 10.45 -11.80 4.18
C GLN A 454 10.79 -13.27 4.48
N GLU A 455 11.89 -13.53 5.20
CA GLU A 455 12.26 -14.87 5.63
C GLU A 455 11.22 -15.48 6.59
N LEU A 456 10.74 -14.67 7.54
CA LEU A 456 9.68 -15.04 8.47
C LEU A 456 8.37 -15.37 7.71
N GLU A 457 8.01 -14.55 6.73
CA GLU A 457 6.85 -14.77 5.86
C GLU A 457 6.98 -16.07 5.08
N ALA A 458 8.13 -16.31 4.43
CA ALA A 458 8.41 -17.52 3.68
C ALA A 458 8.32 -18.78 4.57
N THR A 459 8.86 -18.71 5.79
CA THR A 459 8.79 -19.79 6.77
C THR A 459 7.35 -20.06 7.22
N SER A 460 6.55 -19.00 7.46
CA SER A 460 5.13 -19.14 7.82
C SER A 460 4.32 -19.78 6.68
N VAL A 461 4.58 -19.41 5.43
CA VAL A 461 3.94 -19.97 4.23
C VAL A 461 4.29 -21.43 4.07
N LYS A 462 5.57 -21.80 4.27
CA LYS A 462 6.01 -23.19 4.23
C LYS A 462 5.26 -24.03 5.28
N LEU A 463 5.19 -23.56 6.51
CA LEU A 463 4.52 -24.27 7.60
C LEU A 463 3.01 -24.41 7.36
N ALA A 464 2.34 -23.36 6.84
CA ALA A 464 0.94 -23.40 6.47
C ALA A 464 0.67 -24.43 5.35
N ASN A 465 1.52 -24.47 4.32
CA ASN A 465 1.40 -25.43 3.21
C ASN A 465 1.61 -26.87 3.70
N GLU A 466 2.57 -27.10 4.59
CA GLU A 466 2.81 -28.41 5.20
C GLU A 466 1.58 -28.89 6.00
N ALA A 467 0.97 -28.02 6.80
CA ALA A 467 -0.25 -28.32 7.54
C ALA A 467 -1.48 -28.54 6.63
N GLU A 468 -1.58 -27.83 5.51
CA GLU A 468 -2.68 -28.03 4.55
C GLU A 468 -2.54 -29.37 3.82
N ASN A 469 -1.31 -29.75 3.50
CA ASN A 469 -1.02 -31.08 2.97
C ASN A 469 -1.36 -32.18 3.99
N LEU A 470 -1.09 -31.96 5.28
CA LEU A 470 -1.50 -32.84 6.36
C LEU A 470 -3.04 -32.99 6.40
N ARG A 471 -3.76 -31.86 6.36
CA ARG A 471 -5.22 -31.84 6.32
C ARG A 471 -5.77 -32.63 5.13
N LYS A 472 -5.21 -32.45 3.94
CA LYS A 472 -5.62 -33.18 2.72
C LYS A 472 -5.38 -34.68 2.84
N LYS A 473 -4.22 -35.09 3.37
CA LYS A 473 -3.92 -36.50 3.66
C LYS A 473 -4.94 -37.10 4.63
N LEU A 474 -5.24 -36.39 5.72
CA LEU A 474 -6.26 -36.79 6.70
C LEU A 474 -7.66 -36.88 6.08
N HIS A 475 -8.04 -35.93 5.23
CA HIS A 475 -9.35 -35.93 4.55
C HIS A 475 -9.46 -37.09 3.55
N PHE A 476 -8.43 -37.31 2.73
CA PHE A 476 -8.38 -38.43 1.80
C PHE A 476 -8.49 -39.77 2.55
N ARG A 477 -7.74 -39.94 3.64
CA ARG A 477 -7.82 -41.15 4.47
C ARG A 477 -9.19 -41.36 5.11
N ARG A 478 -9.82 -40.31 5.66
CA ARG A 478 -11.20 -40.37 6.17
C ARG A 478 -12.18 -40.78 5.07
N HIS A 479 -11.98 -40.32 3.84
CA HIS A 479 -12.83 -40.70 2.72
C HIS A 479 -12.64 -42.17 2.35
N VAL A 480 -11.40 -42.66 2.26
CA VAL A 480 -11.08 -44.08 2.00
C VAL A 480 -11.64 -45.00 3.09
N GLN A 481 -11.55 -44.63 4.36
CA GLN A 481 -12.09 -45.42 5.49
C GLN A 481 -13.62 -45.42 5.54
N ARG A 482 -14.27 -44.34 5.08
CA ARG A 482 -15.74 -44.25 5.03
C ARG A 482 -16.35 -44.92 3.81
N VAL A 483 -15.58 -45.28 2.78
CA VAL A 483 -16.09 -46.16 1.73
C VAL A 483 -16.37 -47.51 2.40
N PRO A 484 -17.63 -47.88 2.62
CA PRO A 484 -17.93 -49.12 3.31
C PRO A 484 -17.35 -50.28 2.50
N ARG A 485 -16.70 -51.23 3.19
CA ARG A 485 -16.26 -52.52 2.60
C ARG A 485 -17.38 -53.33 1.92
N GLN A 486 -18.62 -52.82 1.88
CA GLN A 486 -19.71 -53.33 1.06
C GLN A 486 -19.47 -53.25 -0.46
N SER A 487 -18.41 -52.59 -0.95
CA SER A 487 -18.10 -52.54 -2.38
C SER A 487 -17.53 -53.83 -2.97
N ASN A 488 -17.23 -54.87 -2.17
CA ASN A 488 -16.83 -56.16 -2.73
C ASN A 488 -17.96 -56.89 -3.48
N SER A 489 -19.24 -56.51 -3.30
CA SER A 489 -20.33 -57.04 -4.14
C SER A 489 -20.55 -56.22 -5.42
N TYR A 490 -20.42 -54.89 -5.36
CA TYR A 490 -20.71 -54.01 -6.51
C TYR A 490 -19.53 -53.82 -7.47
N GLN A 491 -18.28 -53.87 -7.02
CA GLN A 491 -17.13 -53.84 -7.95
C GLN A 491 -16.99 -55.16 -8.71
N LEU A 492 -17.26 -56.31 -8.08
CA LEU A 492 -17.42 -57.57 -8.83
C LEU A 492 -18.58 -57.47 -9.82
N GLY A 493 -19.69 -56.82 -9.45
CA GLY A 493 -20.82 -56.58 -10.34
C GLY A 493 -20.50 -55.70 -11.55
N CYS A 494 -19.79 -54.59 -11.37
CA CYS A 494 -19.41 -53.69 -12.47
C CYS A 494 -18.30 -54.26 -13.35
N PHE A 495 -17.31 -54.97 -12.80
CA PHE A 495 -16.32 -55.70 -13.62
C PHE A 495 -16.96 -56.88 -14.35
N ALA A 496 -17.94 -57.56 -13.75
CA ALA A 496 -18.75 -58.56 -14.43
C ALA A 496 -19.63 -57.92 -15.52
N LEU A 497 -20.23 -56.74 -15.29
CA LEU A 497 -21.04 -56.02 -16.29
C LEU A 497 -20.19 -55.48 -17.43
N ILE A 498 -18.99 -54.95 -17.16
CA ILE A 498 -18.04 -54.51 -18.18
C ILE A 498 -17.47 -55.72 -18.93
N SER A 499 -17.15 -56.83 -18.25
CA SER A 499 -16.74 -58.08 -18.89
C SER A 499 -17.86 -58.71 -19.72
N VAL A 500 -19.12 -58.62 -19.27
CA VAL A 500 -20.31 -59.04 -20.01
C VAL A 500 -20.58 -58.10 -21.18
N LEU A 501 -20.44 -56.79 -21.04
CA LEU A 501 -20.58 -55.84 -22.14
C LEU A 501 -19.45 -55.99 -23.15
N ILE A 502 -18.21 -56.20 -22.72
CA ILE A 502 -17.07 -56.52 -23.59
C ILE A 502 -17.31 -57.86 -24.30
N ASN A 503 -17.73 -58.91 -23.61
CA ASN A 503 -18.09 -60.19 -24.22
C ASN A 503 -19.32 -60.12 -25.13
N ILE A 504 -20.29 -59.23 -24.87
CA ILE A 504 -21.43 -58.99 -25.78
C ILE A 504 -20.96 -58.20 -27.02
N THR A 505 -20.06 -57.23 -26.86
CA THR A 505 -19.53 -56.43 -27.98
C THR A 505 -18.48 -57.18 -28.82
N VAL A 506 -17.77 -58.15 -28.24
CA VAL A 506 -16.73 -58.93 -28.94
C VAL A 506 -17.29 -60.29 -29.41
N GLY A 507 -18.22 -60.89 -28.67
CA GLY A 507 -18.79 -62.20 -28.95
C GLY A 507 -20.02 -62.21 -29.87
N ASN A 508 -20.59 -61.05 -30.22
CA ASN A 508 -21.82 -60.98 -31.03
C ASN A 508 -21.77 -59.92 -32.15
N ILE A 509 -20.61 -59.75 -32.78
CA ILE A 509 -20.49 -58.88 -33.98
C ILE A 509 -21.23 -59.50 -35.20
N GLU A 510 -21.46 -60.81 -35.23
CA GLU A 510 -22.18 -61.45 -36.34
C GLU A 510 -23.71 -61.33 -36.28
N SER A 511 -24.31 -61.12 -35.09
CA SER A 511 -25.76 -61.05 -34.90
C SER A 511 -26.34 -59.62 -34.98
N ILE A 512 -25.51 -58.58 -35.07
CA ILE A 512 -25.94 -57.17 -35.22
C ILE A 512 -26.26 -56.80 -36.69
N ARG A 513 -26.09 -57.73 -37.65
CA ARG A 513 -26.40 -57.49 -39.08
C ARG A 513 -27.89 -57.25 -39.40
N TRP A 514 -28.81 -57.47 -38.47
CA TRP A 514 -30.26 -57.42 -38.72
C TRP A 514 -31.02 -56.30 -38.00
N LEU A 515 -30.34 -55.39 -37.29
CA LEU A 515 -31.01 -54.26 -36.62
C LEU A 515 -31.16 -53.06 -37.59
N PRO A 516 -32.36 -52.46 -37.72
CA PRO A 516 -32.57 -51.26 -38.52
C PRO A 516 -31.67 -50.11 -38.04
N GLN A 517 -31.06 -49.36 -38.98
CA GLN A 517 -30.12 -48.27 -38.70
C GLN A 517 -30.65 -47.23 -37.69
N ALA A 518 -31.97 -47.05 -37.59
CA ALA A 518 -32.61 -46.16 -36.63
C ALA A 518 -32.38 -46.57 -35.16
N SER A 519 -32.35 -47.87 -34.85
CA SER A 519 -32.20 -48.37 -33.47
C SER A 519 -30.76 -48.20 -32.95
N ILE A 520 -29.77 -48.32 -33.84
CA ILE A 520 -28.35 -48.10 -33.51
C ILE A 520 -28.09 -46.62 -33.21
N LEU A 521 -28.74 -45.72 -33.96
CA LEU A 521 -28.69 -44.27 -33.73
C LEU A 521 -29.32 -43.87 -32.39
N VAL A 522 -30.44 -44.49 -31.99
CA VAL A 522 -31.09 -44.23 -30.69
C VAL A 522 -30.25 -44.75 -29.52
N VAL A 523 -29.63 -45.92 -29.66
CA VAL A 523 -28.73 -46.48 -28.63
C VAL A 523 -27.44 -45.66 -28.53
N ALA A 524 -26.84 -45.26 -29.65
CA ALA A 524 -25.66 -44.40 -29.67
C ALA A 524 -25.96 -43.01 -29.10
N ALA A 525 -27.11 -42.41 -29.43
CA ALA A 525 -27.55 -41.13 -28.87
C ALA A 525 -27.84 -41.23 -27.35
N SER A 526 -28.39 -42.36 -26.89
CA SER A 526 -28.63 -42.61 -25.46
C SER A 526 -27.32 -42.84 -24.70
N LEU A 527 -26.36 -43.57 -25.28
CA LEU A 527 -25.02 -43.72 -24.72
C LEU A 527 -24.26 -42.39 -24.70
N MET A 528 -24.37 -41.59 -25.76
CA MET A 528 -23.77 -40.26 -25.80
C MET A 528 -24.42 -39.34 -24.75
N GLY A 529 -25.74 -39.37 -24.61
CA GLY A 529 -26.46 -38.66 -23.55
C GLY A 529 -26.04 -39.10 -22.14
N TYR A 530 -25.75 -40.40 -21.96
CA TYR A 530 -25.28 -40.95 -20.69
C TYR A 530 -23.83 -40.56 -20.38
N VAL A 531 -22.93 -40.59 -21.38
CA VAL A 531 -21.53 -40.15 -21.24
C VAL A 531 -21.45 -38.64 -21.01
N VAL A 532 -22.24 -37.85 -21.73
CA VAL A 532 -22.35 -36.40 -21.54
C VAL A 532 -22.93 -36.08 -20.15
N ARG A 533 -23.94 -36.83 -19.67
CA ARG A 533 -24.42 -36.71 -18.27
C ARG A 533 -23.35 -37.09 -17.25
N CYS A 534 -22.61 -38.16 -17.45
CA CYS A 534 -21.53 -38.57 -16.55
C CYS A 534 -20.39 -37.54 -16.50
N LEU A 535 -20.00 -36.99 -17.64
CA LEU A 535 -18.98 -35.93 -17.74
C LEU A 535 -19.48 -34.60 -17.14
N LEU A 536 -20.75 -34.25 -17.32
CA LEU A 536 -21.37 -33.10 -16.67
C LEU A 536 -21.48 -33.30 -15.15
N CYS A 537 -21.83 -34.50 -14.67
CA CYS A 537 -21.86 -34.81 -13.24
C CYS A 537 -20.46 -34.83 -12.59
N LEU A 538 -19.41 -35.17 -13.34
CA LEU A 538 -18.02 -35.08 -12.89
C LEU A 538 -17.52 -33.63 -12.82
N ASN A 539 -17.95 -32.76 -13.74
CA ASN A 539 -17.61 -31.32 -13.73
C ASN A 539 -18.44 -30.49 -12.75
N VAL A 540 -19.67 -30.89 -12.42
CA VAL A 540 -20.50 -30.18 -11.42
C VAL A 540 -20.02 -30.43 -9.99
N ARG A 541 -19.25 -31.49 -9.73
CA ARG A 541 -18.66 -31.79 -8.40
C ARG A 541 -17.41 -30.98 -8.05
N THR A 542 -16.89 -30.13 -8.94
CA THR A 542 -15.72 -29.28 -8.70
C THR A 542 -16.03 -27.78 -8.58
N MET A 543 -17.31 -27.39 -8.51
CA MET A 543 -17.73 -26.01 -8.24
C MET A 543 -18.02 -25.80 -6.74
N PRO A 544 -17.48 -24.75 -6.08
CA PRO A 544 -17.86 -24.40 -4.72
C PRO A 544 -19.32 -23.91 -4.69
N SER A 545 -20.10 -24.45 -3.76
CA SER A 545 -21.46 -24.00 -3.48
C SER A 545 -21.45 -22.65 -2.75
N ALA A 546 -21.43 -21.56 -3.52
CA ALA A 546 -21.92 -20.26 -3.10
C ALA A 546 -22.39 -19.46 -4.33
N LEU A 547 -23.53 -18.80 -4.18
CA LEU A 547 -24.19 -17.85 -5.11
C LEU A 547 -25.23 -18.47 -6.07
N LEU A 548 -26.49 -18.50 -5.62
CA LEU A 548 -27.59 -17.72 -6.21
C LEU A 548 -28.87 -17.85 -5.34
N PRO A 549 -29.59 -16.75 -5.04
CA PRO A 549 -30.86 -16.79 -4.33
C PRO A 549 -32.06 -16.77 -5.29
N GLY A 550 -33.19 -17.32 -4.81
CA GLY A 550 -34.53 -16.88 -5.20
C GLY A 550 -35.16 -17.59 -6.41
N VAL A 551 -36.15 -18.43 -6.13
CA VAL A 551 -37.53 -18.41 -6.66
C VAL A 551 -38.12 -19.80 -6.42
N SER A 552 -39.05 -19.91 -5.47
CA SER A 552 -40.03 -21.01 -5.45
C SER A 552 -41.34 -20.54 -4.82
N ASN A 553 -42.43 -20.66 -5.58
CA ASN A 553 -43.80 -20.60 -5.10
C ASN A 553 -44.69 -21.46 -6.00
N PHE A 554 -45.71 -22.08 -5.39
CA PHE A 554 -46.72 -23.00 -5.93
C PHE A 554 -46.23 -24.44 -6.24
N THR A 555 -46.69 -25.50 -5.58
CA THR A 555 -48.09 -25.90 -5.33
C THR A 555 -48.26 -26.85 -4.12
N ARG A 556 -49.52 -26.94 -3.67
CA ARG A 556 -50.08 -27.58 -2.46
C ARG A 556 -50.03 -29.12 -2.42
N ARG A 557 -49.74 -29.64 -1.21
CA ARG A 557 -50.40 -30.70 -0.36
C ARG A 557 -51.58 -31.53 -0.96
N PRO A 558 -51.91 -32.77 -0.46
CA PRO A 558 -52.02 -33.02 1.01
C PRO A 558 -51.85 -34.47 1.59
N LYS A 559 -51.83 -34.46 2.94
CA LYS A 559 -52.19 -35.49 3.98
C LYS A 559 -51.14 -36.52 4.43
N GLY A 560 -50.85 -36.48 5.74
CA GLY A 560 -50.02 -37.41 6.54
C GLY A 560 -50.77 -38.69 6.97
N PRO A 561 -50.53 -39.31 8.17
CA PRO A 561 -50.01 -38.70 9.41
C PRO A 561 -49.01 -39.54 10.28
N GLN A 562 -48.49 -38.88 11.33
CA GLN A 562 -48.02 -39.39 12.65
C GLN A 562 -46.73 -40.23 12.77
N PHE A 563 -45.69 -39.68 13.44
CA PHE A 563 -45.27 -40.08 14.81
C PHE A 563 -44.13 -39.18 15.37
N LEU A 564 -44.38 -38.63 16.58
CA LEU A 564 -43.50 -38.11 17.67
C LEU A 564 -42.11 -37.50 17.36
N ALA A 565 -41.80 -36.25 17.74
CA ALA A 565 -41.69 -35.68 19.10
C ALA A 565 -40.55 -36.28 19.96
N SER A 566 -39.33 -35.77 19.80
CA SER A 566 -38.37 -35.42 20.87
C SER A 566 -37.18 -34.76 20.17
N VAL A 567 -36.85 -33.49 20.44
CA VAL A 567 -35.57 -33.11 21.08
C VAL A 567 -35.55 -31.60 21.42
N PHE A 568 -36.63 -30.84 21.18
CA PHE A 568 -36.60 -29.36 21.29
C PHE A 568 -37.04 -28.75 22.63
N ASP A 569 -37.25 -29.56 23.67
CA ASP A 569 -37.65 -29.08 25.01
C ASP A 569 -36.49 -28.95 26.02
N ARG A 570 -35.25 -28.72 25.57
CA ARG A 570 -34.09 -28.65 26.51
C ARG A 570 -33.08 -27.54 26.32
N MET A 571 -33.47 -26.37 25.79
CA MET A 571 -32.54 -25.23 25.71
C MET A 571 -33.20 -23.85 25.93
N HIS A 572 -34.21 -23.75 26.79
CA HIS A 572 -34.80 -22.44 27.13
C HIS A 572 -35.05 -22.19 28.64
N SER A 573 -34.28 -22.87 29.50
CA SER A 573 -34.22 -22.54 30.93
C SER A 573 -32.78 -22.64 31.42
N LEU A 574 -32.08 -21.50 31.46
CA LEU A 574 -31.06 -21.12 32.44
C LEU A 574 -30.52 -19.74 32.03
N LEU A 575 -30.47 -18.80 32.99
CA LEU A 575 -29.99 -17.42 32.92
C LEU A 575 -31.05 -16.33 32.58
N LYS A 576 -32.08 -16.26 33.42
CA LYS A 576 -32.43 -15.01 34.15
C LYS A 576 -31.92 -15.24 35.58
N ILE A 577 -31.44 -14.30 36.39
CA ILE A 577 -31.94 -13.01 36.92
C ILE A 577 -30.72 -12.41 37.73
N PRO A 578 -30.77 -11.29 38.47
CA PRO A 578 -31.02 -9.86 38.17
C PRO A 578 -29.78 -8.96 38.40
N THR A 579 -29.90 -7.70 37.96
CA THR A 579 -29.24 -6.52 38.52
C THR A 579 -29.93 -6.09 39.82
N ASP A 580 -29.19 -5.83 40.89
CA ASP A 580 -29.47 -4.70 41.80
C ASP A 580 -28.29 -4.39 42.76
N SER A 581 -28.36 -3.15 43.21
CA SER A 581 -27.43 -2.25 43.92
C SER A 581 -26.97 -2.59 45.35
N CYS A 582 -25.92 -1.83 45.75
CA CYS A 582 -25.68 -1.19 47.06
C CYS A 582 -24.61 -1.76 48.04
N SER A 583 -23.63 -0.87 48.29
CA SER A 583 -23.06 -0.41 49.58
C SER A 583 -22.38 -1.35 50.60
N GLU A 584 -21.18 -0.90 50.98
CA GLU A 584 -20.59 -0.84 52.33
C GLU A 584 -20.13 -2.10 53.10
N SER A 585 -18.83 -2.01 53.47
CA SER A 585 -18.24 -2.33 54.78
C SER A 585 -17.88 -3.77 55.15
N GLY A 586 -16.66 -3.91 55.68
CA GLY A 586 -16.47 -4.56 56.98
C GLY A 586 -15.93 -5.99 57.04
N ALA A 587 -14.61 -6.08 57.27
CA ALA A 587 -13.95 -6.91 58.29
C ALA A 587 -13.87 -8.46 58.19
N PHE A 588 -12.62 -8.92 58.35
CA PHE A 588 -12.12 -10.08 59.11
C PHE A 588 -12.59 -11.51 58.77
N TRP A 589 -11.64 -12.40 58.46
CA TRP A 589 -11.30 -13.57 59.29
C TRP A 589 -9.93 -14.16 58.88
N SER A 590 -9.33 -14.87 59.83
CA SER A 590 -7.91 -15.21 60.02
C SER A 590 -7.54 -16.68 59.71
N GLY A 591 -6.25 -16.92 59.43
CA GLY A 591 -5.50 -18.17 59.72
C GLY A 591 -5.50 -19.22 58.58
N SER A 592 -4.39 -19.81 58.15
CA SER A 592 -3.39 -20.50 58.98
C SER A 592 -2.18 -21.01 58.15
N ARG A 593 -0.98 -20.96 58.78
CA ARG A 593 0.19 -21.89 58.73
C ARG A 593 1.23 -21.88 57.58
N LEU A 594 2.37 -21.25 57.95
CA LEU A 594 3.81 -21.44 57.63
C LEU A 594 4.34 -22.89 57.86
N PRO A 595 5.61 -23.29 57.52
CA PRO A 595 6.90 -22.57 57.79
C PRO A 595 8.12 -22.87 56.83
N PRO A 596 9.40 -22.56 57.18
CA PRO A 596 10.06 -21.28 57.55
C PRO A 596 11.40 -21.00 56.80
N SER A 597 11.91 -19.76 56.75
CA SER A 597 13.15 -19.24 57.41
C SER A 597 13.83 -18.25 56.42
N LEU A 598 14.50 -17.12 56.72
CA LEU A 598 15.34 -16.66 57.84
C LEU A 598 15.46 -15.11 57.83
N ASN A 599 15.30 -14.47 59.01
CA ASN A 599 15.98 -13.29 59.60
C ASN A 599 16.34 -12.05 58.74
N ASN A 600 15.77 -10.85 58.98
CA ASN A 600 15.90 -9.87 60.09
C ASN A 600 16.77 -8.66 59.69
N MET A 601 16.15 -7.47 59.58
CA MET A 601 16.46 -6.31 60.44
C MET A 601 15.48 -5.17 60.16
N ASP A 602 14.70 -4.84 61.19
CA ASP A 602 13.89 -3.62 61.33
C ASP A 602 14.78 -2.37 61.47
N GLN A 603 14.29 -1.25 60.93
CA GLN A 603 14.03 -0.05 61.73
C GLN A 603 13.16 0.93 60.94
N GLY A 604 12.00 1.28 61.52
CA GLY A 604 11.04 2.23 60.97
C GLY A 604 11.39 3.70 61.26
N GLY A 605 10.81 4.59 60.46
CA GLY A 605 10.88 6.04 60.67
C GLY A 605 9.96 6.82 59.72
N SER A 606 8.78 7.20 60.23
CA SER A 606 8.06 8.46 60.01
C SER A 606 8.11 9.14 58.62
N TYR A 607 7.03 9.00 57.85
CA TYR A 607 6.72 9.81 56.66
C TYR A 607 6.28 11.24 57.07
N ALA A 608 7.22 12.18 57.07
CA ALA A 608 6.92 13.62 57.03
C ALA A 608 8.15 14.40 56.55
N GLN A 609 8.39 14.43 55.24
CA GLN A 609 9.06 15.50 54.47
C GLN A 609 9.54 14.93 53.14
N ASP A 610 8.79 15.15 52.06
CA ASP A 610 9.29 14.95 50.71
C ASP A 610 9.06 16.19 49.85
N ARG A 611 10.03 17.11 49.93
CA ARG A 611 10.23 18.22 48.98
C ARG A 611 11.68 18.30 48.49
N SER A 612 12.49 17.27 48.70
CA SER A 612 13.92 17.27 48.33
C SER A 612 14.28 16.39 47.13
N HIS A 613 13.35 15.59 46.60
CA HIS A 613 13.63 14.73 45.42
C HIS A 613 13.57 15.46 44.05
N ARG A 614 13.32 16.77 44.00
CA ARG A 614 13.24 17.54 42.72
C ARG A 614 14.57 18.10 42.20
N ALA A 615 15.69 17.92 42.92
CA ALA A 615 16.99 18.43 42.49
C ALA A 615 17.84 17.40 41.70
N GLU A 616 17.45 16.12 41.65
CA GLU A 616 18.26 15.07 41.03
C GLU A 616 18.07 14.90 39.51
N CYS A 617 16.96 15.42 38.94
CA CYS A 617 16.71 15.34 37.50
C CYS A 617 17.74 16.08 36.63
N ARG A 618 18.52 17.00 37.22
CA ARG A 618 19.55 17.76 36.50
C ARG A 618 20.84 16.97 36.20
N ASN A 619 21.11 15.90 36.95
CA ASN A 619 22.38 15.15 36.84
C ASN A 619 22.36 13.99 35.84
N TYR A 620 21.19 13.53 35.39
CA TYR A 620 21.10 12.37 34.49
C TYR A 620 21.36 12.74 33.01
N VAL A 621 21.06 13.98 32.60
CA VAL A 621 21.22 14.45 31.21
C VAL A 621 22.65 14.92 30.89
N LEU A 622 23.42 15.36 31.89
CA LEU A 622 24.77 15.92 31.68
C LEU A 622 25.88 14.88 31.50
N ARG A 623 25.65 13.58 31.73
CA ARG A 623 26.66 12.52 31.54
C ARG A 623 26.81 12.01 30.11
N TYR A 624 25.94 12.39 29.17
CA TYR A 624 25.98 11.88 27.79
C TYR A 624 26.70 12.78 26.77
N VAL A 625 27.21 13.95 27.19
CA VAL A 625 27.78 14.96 26.26
C VAL A 625 29.30 15.20 26.45
N ALA A 626 29.94 14.62 27.47
CA ALA A 626 31.33 14.94 27.81
C ALA A 626 32.41 13.97 27.27
N SER A 627 32.22 13.31 26.12
CA SER A 627 33.18 12.31 25.60
C SER A 627 33.64 12.49 24.14
N ALA A 628 33.66 13.71 23.61
CA ALA A 628 34.27 13.99 22.31
C ALA A 628 35.31 15.12 22.44
N GLY A 629 36.59 14.76 22.45
CA GLY A 629 37.70 15.70 22.37
C GLY A 629 37.89 16.27 20.95
N PRO A 630 38.49 17.45 20.80
CA PRO A 630 38.63 18.12 19.50
C PRO A 630 39.82 17.58 18.68
N PRO A 631 39.74 17.50 17.34
CA PRO A 631 40.91 17.26 16.50
C PRO A 631 41.58 18.57 16.05
N ASN A 632 42.91 18.56 16.06
CA ASN A 632 43.80 19.62 15.55
C ASN A 632 43.75 19.74 14.01
N PRO A 633 43.93 20.94 13.43
CA PRO A 633 44.01 21.12 11.98
C PRO A 633 45.46 21.29 11.51
N SER A 634 45.91 20.47 10.55
CA SER A 634 46.98 20.87 9.62
C SER A 634 47.14 19.88 8.45
N SER A 635 46.80 20.30 7.24
CA SER A 635 47.65 20.12 6.06
C SER A 635 47.10 20.91 4.86
N LYS A 636 47.98 21.72 4.27
CA LYS A 636 47.84 22.37 2.96
C LYS A 636 48.45 21.46 1.89
N THR A 637 47.90 21.47 0.67
CA THR A 637 48.57 21.25 -0.65
C THR A 637 47.52 21.40 -1.79
N PRO A 638 47.88 21.50 -3.09
CA PRO A 638 47.99 22.79 -3.77
C PRO A 638 47.11 22.89 -5.04
N ASP A 639 47.01 24.11 -5.56
CA ASP A 639 46.29 24.46 -6.78
C ASP A 639 46.87 23.79 -8.04
N GLY A 640 45.99 23.24 -8.88
CA GLY A 640 46.31 22.72 -10.20
C GLY A 640 45.20 23.12 -11.19
N GLU A 641 45.46 24.16 -11.97
CA GLU A 641 44.62 24.61 -13.09
C GLU A 641 44.68 23.61 -14.25
N PHE A 642 43.51 23.21 -14.76
CA PHE A 642 43.37 22.47 -16.01
C PHE A 642 42.47 23.27 -16.96
N HIS A 643 43.08 23.83 -18.01
CA HIS A 643 42.39 24.32 -19.20
C HIS A 643 42.12 23.15 -20.15
N GLY A 644 40.86 22.99 -20.56
CA GLY A 644 40.45 22.02 -21.59
C GLY A 644 39.43 22.67 -22.52
N ASP A 645 39.87 22.91 -23.76
CA ASP A 645 39.07 23.42 -24.88
C ASP A 645 37.98 22.42 -25.28
N CYS A 646 36.77 22.92 -25.52
CA CYS A 646 35.62 22.11 -25.92
C CYS A 646 35.22 22.44 -27.37
N GLU A 647 35.49 21.49 -28.27
CA GLU A 647 35.01 21.50 -29.66
C GLU A 647 33.48 21.34 -29.71
N THR A 648 32.81 22.27 -30.38
CA THR A 648 31.37 22.24 -30.64
C THR A 648 31.03 21.19 -31.69
N SER A 649 30.54 20.02 -31.25
CA SER A 649 29.87 19.05 -32.13
C SER A 649 28.37 19.38 -32.25
N ARG A 650 27.89 19.54 -33.49
CA ARG A 650 26.47 19.78 -33.82
C ARG A 650 25.67 18.50 -33.56
N GLY A 651 24.93 18.46 -32.44
CA GLY A 651 24.02 17.37 -32.10
C GLY A 651 22.68 17.50 -32.83
N THR A 652 22.27 16.45 -33.54
CA THR A 652 20.93 16.28 -34.10
C THR A 652 19.96 15.86 -32.99
N GLY A 653 18.91 16.66 -32.75
CA GLY A 653 17.87 16.38 -31.74
C GLY A 653 16.84 15.36 -32.23
N LEU A 654 16.40 14.46 -31.34
CA LEU A 654 15.50 13.33 -31.61
C LEU A 654 14.28 13.35 -30.66
N ILE A 655 13.13 12.87 -31.12
CA ILE A 655 11.79 13.02 -30.50
C ILE A 655 11.08 11.66 -30.39
N PRO A 656 10.29 11.38 -29.33
CA PRO A 656 9.38 10.24 -29.29
C PRO A 656 7.97 10.52 -29.79
N VAL A 657 7.44 9.59 -30.58
CA VAL A 657 6.06 9.59 -31.09
C VAL A 657 5.47 8.19 -30.94
N CYS A 658 4.21 8.11 -30.51
CA CYS A 658 3.43 6.86 -30.49
C CYS A 658 2.52 6.86 -31.72
N VAL A 659 2.59 5.81 -32.56
CA VAL A 659 1.83 5.72 -33.82
C VAL A 659 0.86 4.54 -33.74
N VAL A 660 -0.44 4.82 -33.80
CA VAL A 660 -1.51 3.80 -33.86
C VAL A 660 -1.96 3.63 -35.32
N ARG A 661 -2.22 2.38 -35.73
CA ARG A 661 -2.62 2.03 -37.10
C ARG A 661 -4.14 2.24 -37.28
N PRO A 662 -4.63 2.70 -38.45
CA PRO A 662 -5.97 3.32 -38.56
C PRO A 662 -7.19 2.39 -38.53
N ASP A 663 -7.02 1.07 -38.34
CA ASP A 663 -8.04 0.07 -38.72
C ASP A 663 -8.68 -0.69 -37.53
N SER A 664 -8.63 -0.18 -36.30
CA SER A 664 -9.28 -0.82 -35.14
C SER A 664 -10.11 0.15 -34.28
N ASP A 665 -11.19 -0.37 -33.68
CA ASP A 665 -12.14 0.35 -32.82
C ASP A 665 -11.41 1.11 -31.67
N SER A 666 -11.10 2.38 -31.93
CA SER A 666 -10.27 3.26 -31.08
C SER A 666 -10.97 3.78 -29.83
N GLU A 667 -12.31 3.78 -29.80
CA GLU A 667 -13.13 4.33 -28.71
C GLU A 667 -12.88 3.67 -27.33
N TRP A 668 -12.52 2.38 -27.31
CA TRP A 668 -12.31 1.65 -26.04
C TRP A 668 -10.92 1.91 -25.44
N LEU A 669 -9.89 2.05 -26.29
CA LEU A 669 -8.54 2.39 -25.86
C LEU A 669 -8.51 3.85 -25.36
N GLU A 670 -9.24 4.74 -26.03
CA GLU A 670 -9.37 6.17 -25.69
C GLU A 670 -10.03 6.41 -24.32
N ARG A 671 -11.13 5.69 -23.98
CA ARG A 671 -11.78 5.83 -22.66
C ARG A 671 -10.92 5.35 -21.49
N ASN A 672 -9.95 4.46 -21.72
CA ASN A 672 -9.12 3.89 -20.67
C ASN A 672 -7.73 4.56 -20.57
N LEU A 673 -7.23 5.19 -21.63
CA LEU A 673 -5.94 5.89 -21.64
C LEU A 673 -6.04 7.37 -21.23
N THR A 674 -7.20 8.01 -21.42
CA THR A 674 -7.41 9.43 -21.08
C THR A 674 -7.52 9.72 -19.58
N GLY A 675 -7.61 8.69 -18.73
CA GLY A 675 -7.89 8.86 -17.30
C GLY A 675 -6.78 8.48 -16.30
N THR A 676 -5.67 7.83 -16.70
CA THR A 676 -4.79 7.17 -15.70
C THR A 676 -3.27 7.18 -15.97
N CYS A 677 -2.71 8.10 -16.77
CA CYS A 677 -1.32 7.94 -17.22
C CYS A 677 -0.48 9.23 -17.14
N HIS A 678 0.43 9.32 -16.15
CA HIS A 678 1.32 10.49 -15.99
C HIS A 678 2.79 10.16 -15.72
N ASP A 679 3.18 8.88 -15.60
CA ASP A 679 4.58 8.45 -15.64
C ASP A 679 4.74 7.03 -16.22
N ASP A 680 5.96 6.66 -16.58
CA ASP A 680 6.26 5.34 -17.18
C ASP A 680 5.73 4.19 -16.30
N LYS A 681 5.83 4.32 -14.97
CA LYS A 681 5.40 3.27 -14.03
C LYS A 681 3.87 3.10 -14.00
N SER A 682 3.09 4.17 -13.96
CA SER A 682 1.62 4.16 -13.95
C SER A 682 1.05 3.70 -15.30
N PHE A 683 1.70 4.06 -16.40
CA PHE A 683 1.43 3.51 -17.73
C PHE A 683 1.58 1.98 -17.75
N PHE A 684 2.73 1.47 -17.29
CA PHE A 684 3.02 0.04 -17.28
C PHE A 684 2.18 -0.75 -16.26
N LEU A 685 1.79 -0.16 -15.13
CA LEU A 685 0.86 -0.78 -14.17
C LEU A 685 -0.58 -0.84 -14.70
N SER A 686 -1.05 0.21 -15.38
CA SER A 686 -2.38 0.25 -16.00
C SER A 686 -2.49 -0.77 -17.15
N LEU A 687 -1.43 -0.89 -17.96
CA LEU A 687 -1.31 -1.93 -18.99
C LEU A 687 -1.24 -3.35 -18.42
N LYS A 688 -0.56 -3.54 -17.28
CA LYS A 688 -0.49 -4.84 -16.57
C LYS A 688 -1.83 -5.23 -15.94
N GLN A 689 -2.60 -4.27 -15.43
CA GLN A 689 -3.96 -4.49 -14.90
C GLN A 689 -4.98 -4.80 -16.00
N LEU A 690 -4.85 -4.18 -17.18
CA LEU A 690 -5.67 -4.47 -18.37
C LEU A 690 -5.51 -5.91 -18.88
N ARG A 691 -4.36 -6.55 -18.64
CA ARG A 691 -4.12 -7.97 -18.94
C ARG A 691 -4.95 -8.93 -18.07
N THR A 692 -5.57 -8.46 -16.98
CA THR A 692 -6.15 -9.31 -15.94
C THR A 692 -7.67 -9.19 -15.70
N ARG A 693 -8.42 -8.41 -16.50
CA ARG A 693 -9.88 -8.27 -16.28
C ARG A 693 -10.77 -8.67 -17.46
N ASN A 694 -11.73 -9.53 -17.08
CA ASN A 694 -13.05 -9.84 -17.66
C ASN A 694 -13.19 -10.93 -18.76
N PHE A 695 -13.62 -12.10 -18.26
CA PHE A 695 -14.57 -13.03 -18.86
C PHE A 695 -15.96 -12.40 -18.99
N TRP A 696 -16.61 -12.53 -20.16
CA TRP A 696 -18.07 -12.70 -20.33
C TRP A 696 -18.33 -13.38 -21.68
N ILE A 697 -19.10 -14.47 -21.69
CA ILE A 697 -19.54 -15.17 -22.92
C ILE A 697 -21.00 -14.79 -23.20
N LYS A 698 -21.26 -14.17 -24.35
CA LYS A 698 -22.58 -14.15 -25.00
C LYS A 698 -22.50 -15.00 -26.27
N TRP A 699 -23.45 -15.93 -26.42
CA TRP A 699 -23.50 -16.98 -27.44
C TRP A 699 -24.06 -16.55 -28.81
N ALA A 700 -23.85 -15.31 -29.24
CA ALA A 700 -24.32 -14.85 -30.55
C ALA A 700 -23.14 -14.52 -31.46
N ASN A 701 -23.12 -15.15 -32.64
CA ASN A 701 -22.22 -14.96 -33.79
C ASN A 701 -21.02 -15.93 -33.86
N LEU A 702 -21.25 -17.10 -34.48
CA LEU A 702 -20.28 -18.21 -34.58
C LEU A 702 -19.25 -18.05 -35.72
N PHE A 703 -19.17 -16.90 -36.40
CA PHE A 703 -18.25 -16.69 -37.54
C PHE A 703 -17.49 -15.33 -37.68
N PRO A 704 -17.70 -14.24 -36.89
CA PRO A 704 -16.87 -13.02 -37.04
C PRO A 704 -15.66 -12.91 -36.08
N LEU A 705 -15.19 -14.02 -35.47
CA LEU A 705 -14.12 -13.96 -34.44
C LEU A 705 -12.68 -13.86 -34.98
N CYS A 706 -12.46 -13.86 -36.30
CA CYS A 706 -11.11 -13.70 -36.87
C CYS A 706 -10.62 -12.24 -36.94
N THR A 707 -11.43 -11.24 -36.56
CA THR A 707 -11.04 -9.82 -36.66
C THR A 707 -10.61 -9.18 -35.34
N LYS A 708 -10.80 -9.84 -34.19
CA LYS A 708 -10.38 -9.29 -32.89
C LYS A 708 -8.88 -9.47 -32.69
N ARG A 709 -8.10 -8.47 -33.10
CA ARG A 709 -6.68 -8.36 -32.75
C ARG A 709 -6.55 -7.90 -31.30
N LYS A 710 -5.59 -8.47 -30.58
CA LYS A 710 -5.19 -8.03 -29.23
C LYS A 710 -3.77 -7.51 -29.31
N VAL A 711 -3.40 -6.61 -28.40
CA VAL A 711 -2.00 -6.19 -28.24
C VAL A 711 -1.18 -7.41 -27.81
N VAL A 712 -0.22 -7.82 -28.64
CA VAL A 712 0.67 -8.98 -28.42
C VAL A 712 2.06 -8.54 -27.98
N GLY A 713 2.49 -7.31 -28.31
CA GLY A 713 3.80 -6.78 -27.93
C GLY A 713 3.88 -5.24 -27.94
N ILE A 714 4.90 -4.70 -27.27
CA ILE A 714 5.29 -3.28 -27.33
C ILE A 714 6.80 -3.26 -27.60
N HIS A 715 7.22 -2.55 -28.65
CA HIS A 715 8.62 -2.47 -29.08
C HIS A 715 9.11 -1.02 -29.07
N TYR A 716 10.34 -0.80 -28.64
CA TYR A 716 11.02 0.47 -28.88
C TYR A 716 11.43 0.53 -30.35
N VAL A 717 11.08 1.59 -31.07
CA VAL A 717 11.38 1.70 -32.50
C VAL A 717 12.14 2.98 -32.76
N LYS A 718 13.21 2.90 -33.56
CA LYS A 718 13.79 4.08 -34.20
C LYS A 718 12.98 4.37 -35.45
N PHE A 719 12.51 5.59 -35.63
CA PHE A 719 11.72 5.98 -36.79
C PHE A 719 12.27 7.25 -37.46
N GLU A 720 11.85 7.48 -38.70
CA GLU A 720 12.14 8.66 -39.50
C GLU A 720 10.80 9.30 -39.91
N LEU A 721 10.58 10.55 -39.50
CA LEU A 721 9.45 11.36 -39.94
C LEU A 721 9.84 12.11 -41.21
N ARG A 722 9.18 11.77 -42.31
CA ARG A 722 9.39 12.38 -43.62
C ARG A 722 8.57 13.65 -43.77
N ASN A 723 8.96 14.48 -44.74
CA ASN A 723 8.33 15.77 -45.02
C ASN A 723 6.84 15.66 -45.42
N ASP A 724 6.40 14.48 -45.87
CA ASP A 724 5.00 14.16 -46.19
C ASP A 724 4.18 13.70 -44.98
N GLY A 725 4.78 13.72 -43.78
CA GLY A 725 4.16 13.27 -42.53
C GLY A 725 4.15 11.74 -42.36
N SER A 726 4.75 10.98 -43.28
CA SER A 726 4.88 9.54 -43.13
C SER A 726 5.98 9.18 -42.13
N VAL A 727 5.75 8.13 -41.34
CA VAL A 727 6.70 7.59 -40.36
C VAL A 727 7.27 6.29 -40.89
N LEU A 728 8.57 6.27 -41.17
CA LEU A 728 9.30 5.07 -41.55
C LEU A 728 9.98 4.47 -40.32
N ILE A 729 9.66 3.24 -39.95
CA ILE A 729 10.38 2.53 -38.88
C ILE A 729 11.73 2.07 -39.43
N LEU A 730 12.80 2.62 -38.89
CA LEU A 730 14.18 2.30 -39.26
C LEU A 730 14.68 1.05 -38.54
N GLU A 731 14.35 0.89 -37.25
CA GLU A 731 14.84 -0.21 -36.42
C GLU A 731 13.81 -0.57 -35.34
N ARG A 732 13.64 -1.87 -35.03
CA ARG A 732 12.82 -2.36 -33.92
C ARG A 732 13.73 -2.82 -32.77
N ASP A 733 13.24 -2.69 -31.55
CA ASP A 733 13.94 -2.92 -30.28
C ASP A 733 15.20 -2.03 -30.07
N ALA A 734 15.23 -0.87 -30.73
CA ALA A 734 16.32 0.09 -30.61
C ALA A 734 16.13 0.98 -29.38
N ILE A 735 16.88 0.69 -28.31
CA ILE A 735 16.90 1.50 -27.09
C ILE A 735 17.90 2.66 -27.28
N PRO A 736 17.57 3.91 -26.92
CA PRO A 736 18.52 5.02 -26.97
C PRO A 736 19.78 4.71 -26.14
N SER A 737 20.95 5.17 -26.59
CA SER A 737 22.20 4.98 -25.86
C SER A 737 22.18 5.68 -24.49
N ALA A 738 22.88 5.11 -23.50
CA ALA A 738 22.86 5.63 -22.12
C ALA A 738 23.32 7.09 -21.97
N SER A 739 24.15 7.59 -22.90
CA SER A 739 24.57 8.99 -22.95
C SER A 739 23.45 9.97 -23.36
N MET A 740 22.38 9.48 -23.99
CA MET A 740 21.19 10.27 -24.35
C MET A 740 20.10 10.27 -23.25
N ASN A 741 20.18 9.37 -22.27
CA ASN A 741 19.19 9.30 -21.18
C ASN A 741 19.32 10.43 -20.14
N SER A 742 20.48 11.09 -20.06
CA SER A 742 20.75 12.15 -19.06
C SER A 742 20.25 13.54 -19.50
N SER A 743 20.05 13.76 -20.79
CA SER A 743 19.49 15.00 -21.37
C SER A 743 17.97 14.98 -21.52
N TYR A 744 17.34 13.87 -21.12
CA TYR A 744 15.90 13.64 -21.26
C TYR A 744 15.19 13.87 -19.91
N ARG A 745 14.45 14.97 -19.78
CA ARG A 745 13.40 15.14 -18.76
C ARG A 745 12.15 15.69 -19.45
N PRO A 746 10.98 15.04 -19.31
CA PRO A 746 9.72 15.72 -19.59
C PRO A 746 9.68 16.98 -18.73
N THR A 747 9.31 18.12 -19.32
CA THR A 747 8.96 19.32 -18.55
C THR A 747 7.87 18.92 -17.57
N ALA A 748 8.02 19.29 -16.29
CA ALA A 748 7.04 19.06 -15.22
C ALA A 748 5.81 19.97 -15.38
N GLY A 749 5.27 20.08 -16.59
CA GLY A 749 4.02 20.75 -16.92
C GLY A 749 2.98 19.71 -17.32
N PHE A 750 1.77 19.85 -16.81
CA PHE A 750 0.64 18.96 -17.09
C PHE A 750 0.22 19.05 -18.57
N PHE A 751 0.04 17.90 -19.23
CA PHE A 751 -0.50 17.81 -20.59
C PHE A 751 -1.75 16.92 -20.62
N SER A 752 -2.79 17.37 -21.32
CA SER A 752 -3.88 16.50 -21.78
C SER A 752 -3.41 15.75 -23.04
N PRO A 753 -3.67 14.44 -23.18
CA PRO A 753 -3.33 13.71 -24.40
C PRO A 753 -4.02 14.34 -25.62
N ILE A 754 -3.25 14.55 -26.69
CA ILE A 754 -3.79 15.08 -27.95
C ILE A 754 -4.52 13.94 -28.68
N HIS A 755 -5.77 14.19 -29.06
CA HIS A 755 -6.58 13.25 -29.84
C HIS A 755 -5.84 12.81 -31.10
N SER A 756 -5.78 11.50 -31.40
CA SER A 756 -5.02 10.96 -32.54
C SER A 756 -5.46 11.60 -33.85
N ASP A 757 -6.76 11.81 -34.01
CA ASP A 757 -7.35 12.41 -35.21
C ASP A 757 -6.97 13.89 -35.34
N TYR A 758 -6.84 14.62 -34.22
CA TYR A 758 -6.41 16.01 -34.22
C TYR A 758 -4.91 16.10 -34.53
N LEU A 759 -4.09 15.23 -33.94
CA LEU A 759 -2.65 15.16 -34.25
C LEU A 759 -2.43 14.79 -35.73
N GLN A 760 -3.17 13.81 -36.24
CA GLN A 760 -3.08 13.37 -37.63
C GLN A 760 -3.62 14.43 -38.60
N ALA A 761 -4.67 15.17 -38.23
CA ALA A 761 -5.14 16.33 -38.99
C ALA A 761 -4.10 17.47 -38.99
N CYS A 762 -3.45 17.73 -37.86
CA CYS A 762 -2.37 18.72 -37.74
C CYS A 762 -1.14 18.32 -38.57
N LEU A 763 -0.80 17.03 -38.61
CA LEU A 763 0.30 16.50 -39.41
C LEU A 763 -0.01 16.48 -40.91
N ARG A 764 -1.26 16.22 -41.31
CA ARG A 764 -1.70 16.22 -42.72
C ARG A 764 -1.91 17.63 -43.27
N ASN A 765 -2.33 18.59 -42.45
CA ASN A 765 -2.53 19.97 -42.87
C ASN A 765 -2.17 20.95 -41.72
N PRO A 766 -0.92 21.45 -41.68
CA PRO A 766 -0.44 22.34 -40.62
C PRO A 766 -1.16 23.69 -40.54
N SER A 767 -1.89 24.10 -41.58
CA SER A 767 -2.67 25.35 -41.61
C SER A 767 -3.89 25.34 -40.68
N ILE A 768 -4.27 24.17 -40.16
CA ILE A 768 -5.37 23.99 -39.19
C ILE A 768 -5.01 24.56 -37.79
N LEU A 769 -3.74 24.86 -37.54
CA LEU A 769 -3.25 25.40 -36.27
C LEU A 769 -3.54 26.91 -36.18
N ARG A 770 -4.57 27.30 -35.42
CA ARG A 770 -4.70 28.70 -34.93
C ARG A 770 -3.54 29.02 -33.98
N ASP A 771 -3.18 30.31 -33.82
CA ASP A 771 -1.96 30.77 -33.13
C ASP A 771 -1.74 30.23 -31.70
N GLY A 772 -2.75 29.68 -31.04
CA GLY A 772 -2.61 28.95 -29.76
C GLY A 772 -2.08 27.51 -29.88
N SER A 773 -2.38 26.79 -30.97
CA SER A 773 -2.05 25.37 -31.17
C SER A 773 -0.63 25.14 -31.72
N ARG A 774 -0.01 26.15 -32.34
CA ARG A 774 1.41 26.12 -32.75
C ARG A 774 2.34 25.91 -31.55
N ASN A 775 2.02 26.52 -30.42
CA ASN A 775 2.73 26.33 -29.16
C ASN A 775 2.69 24.88 -28.65
N VAL A 776 1.70 24.08 -29.05
CA VAL A 776 1.56 22.67 -28.63
C VAL A 776 2.51 21.78 -29.42
N LEU A 777 2.65 22.01 -30.74
CA LEU A 777 3.62 21.33 -31.59
C LEU A 777 5.07 21.77 -31.30
N ASP A 778 5.31 23.06 -31.10
CA ASP A 778 6.63 23.59 -30.70
C ASP A 778 7.06 23.13 -29.29
N ARG A 779 6.13 22.63 -28.45
CA ARG A 779 6.41 22.04 -27.11
C ARG A 779 6.52 20.51 -27.14
N LEU A 780 5.82 19.83 -28.03
CA LEU A 780 5.99 18.40 -28.34
C LEU A 780 7.35 18.13 -29.01
N ILE A 781 7.86 19.12 -29.73
CA ILE A 781 9.11 19.09 -30.48
C ILE A 781 10.08 20.05 -29.79
N HIS A 782 10.62 19.65 -28.63
CA HIS A 782 11.54 20.50 -27.87
C HIS A 782 12.83 20.75 -28.68
N LYS A 783 12.98 21.97 -29.22
CA LYS A 783 14.18 22.42 -29.94
C LYS A 783 14.89 23.50 -29.12
N HIS A 784 16.22 23.45 -29.08
CA HIS A 784 17.04 24.51 -28.49
C HIS A 784 17.17 25.75 -29.40
N ASP A 785 16.70 25.68 -30.66
CA ASP A 785 17.00 26.64 -31.75
C ASP A 785 15.77 27.23 -32.47
N GLY A 786 14.69 27.56 -31.74
CA GLY A 786 13.51 28.27 -32.28
C GLY A 786 12.51 27.41 -33.07
N PRO A 787 11.48 28.01 -33.70
CA PRO A 787 10.38 27.30 -34.36
C PRO A 787 10.87 26.37 -35.50
N LEU A 788 10.10 25.32 -35.79
CA LEU A 788 10.38 24.39 -36.91
C LEU A 788 10.56 25.15 -38.23
N LYS A 789 11.80 25.17 -38.73
CA LYS A 789 12.07 25.58 -40.10
C LYS A 789 11.79 24.35 -40.98
N TRP A 790 10.84 24.47 -41.91
CA TRP A 790 10.61 23.50 -42.97
C TRP A 790 11.79 23.52 -43.95
N GLU A 791 12.92 22.97 -43.53
CA GLU A 791 14.00 22.59 -44.42
C GLU A 791 13.88 21.09 -44.71
N SER A 792 14.23 20.69 -45.93
CA SER A 792 13.84 19.44 -46.59
C SER A 792 14.43 18.13 -46.04
N VAL A 793 14.94 18.12 -44.81
CA VAL A 793 15.68 16.97 -44.24
C VAL A 793 14.78 16.15 -43.30
N PRO A 794 14.60 14.84 -43.54
CA PRO A 794 13.81 13.99 -42.66
C PRO A 794 14.39 13.93 -41.23
N CYS A 795 13.51 13.95 -40.23
CA CYS A 795 13.87 13.92 -38.81
C CYS A 795 13.83 12.48 -38.31
N THR A 796 14.84 12.04 -37.55
CA THR A 796 14.81 10.73 -36.89
C THR A 796 14.35 10.86 -35.43
N GLY A 797 13.77 9.80 -34.88
CA GLY A 797 13.20 9.76 -33.53
C GLY A 797 13.15 8.34 -32.97
N TYR A 798 12.76 8.20 -31.70
CA TYR A 798 12.59 6.90 -31.04
C TYR A 798 11.19 6.82 -30.42
N GLY A 799 10.35 5.87 -30.80
CA GLY A 799 8.97 5.75 -30.34
C GLY A 799 8.66 4.38 -29.74
N LEU A 800 7.43 4.19 -29.28
CA LEU A 800 6.87 2.89 -28.91
C LEU A 800 5.90 2.43 -29.99
N LEU A 801 6.08 1.21 -30.49
CA LEU A 801 5.17 0.56 -31.42
C LEU A 801 4.37 -0.53 -30.68
N LEU A 802 3.05 -0.39 -30.70
CA LEU A 802 2.12 -1.44 -30.25
C LEU A 802 1.90 -2.44 -31.38
N GLU A 803 2.28 -3.70 -31.16
CA GLU A 803 2.01 -4.78 -32.11
C GLU A 803 0.73 -5.51 -31.73
N GLU A 804 -0.24 -5.50 -32.65
CA GLU A 804 -1.49 -6.22 -32.51
C GLU A 804 -1.45 -7.56 -33.27
N GLY A 805 -1.76 -8.65 -32.59
CA GLY A 805 -1.77 -10.01 -33.15
C GLY A 805 -2.95 -10.86 -32.68
N ILE A 806 -2.98 -12.11 -33.13
CA ILE A 806 -4.05 -13.08 -32.86
C ILE A 806 -3.89 -13.65 -31.44
N ASP A 807 -4.98 -13.74 -30.67
CA ASP A 807 -4.97 -14.32 -29.32
C ASP A 807 -4.58 -15.81 -29.35
N HIS A 808 -3.35 -16.10 -28.89
CA HIS A 808 -2.79 -17.46 -28.88
C HIS A 808 -3.64 -18.44 -28.06
N ARG A 809 -4.37 -17.98 -27.03
CA ARG A 809 -5.25 -18.85 -26.23
C ARG A 809 -6.48 -19.28 -27.02
N ASN A 810 -7.05 -18.39 -27.83
CA ASN A 810 -8.16 -18.72 -28.71
C ASN A 810 -7.71 -19.64 -29.84
N LEU A 811 -6.49 -19.44 -30.37
CA LEU A 811 -5.92 -20.32 -31.39
C LEU A 811 -5.73 -21.76 -30.86
N GLU A 812 -5.26 -21.92 -29.62
CA GLU A 812 -5.15 -23.23 -28.95
C GLU A 812 -6.50 -23.90 -28.71
N ILE A 813 -7.53 -23.14 -28.33
CA ILE A 813 -8.91 -23.66 -28.18
C ILE A 813 -9.45 -24.14 -29.54
N TRP A 814 -9.26 -23.37 -30.61
CA TRP A 814 -9.67 -23.76 -31.96
C TRP A 814 -8.94 -24.98 -32.48
N ARG A 815 -7.64 -25.09 -32.17
CA ARG A 815 -6.82 -26.27 -32.48
C ARG A 815 -7.39 -27.52 -31.80
N LEU A 816 -7.73 -27.43 -30.52
CA LEU A 816 -8.28 -28.55 -29.75
C LEU A 816 -9.69 -28.95 -30.24
N LEU A 817 -10.55 -27.96 -30.52
CA LEU A 817 -11.89 -28.20 -31.07
C LEU A 817 -11.83 -28.84 -32.47
N SER A 818 -10.89 -28.44 -33.31
CA SER A 818 -10.73 -28.98 -34.66
C SER A 818 -10.25 -30.44 -34.66
N VAL A 819 -9.37 -30.81 -33.72
CA VAL A 819 -8.92 -32.21 -33.52
C VAL A 819 -10.06 -33.08 -32.97
N LEU A 820 -10.86 -32.57 -32.02
CA LEU A 820 -12.04 -33.27 -31.54
C LEU A 820 -13.05 -33.47 -32.67
N PHE A 821 -13.30 -32.43 -33.47
CA PHE A 821 -14.21 -32.49 -34.60
C PHE A 821 -13.76 -33.52 -35.65
N SER A 822 -12.47 -33.59 -35.99
CA SER A 822 -11.96 -34.61 -36.92
C SER A 822 -12.15 -36.02 -36.40
N PHE A 823 -11.99 -36.25 -35.09
CA PHE A 823 -12.25 -37.54 -34.47
C PHE A 823 -13.74 -37.93 -34.53
N PHE A 824 -14.65 -37.00 -34.23
CA PHE A 824 -16.08 -37.23 -34.33
C PHE A 824 -16.55 -37.49 -35.76
N LEU A 825 -16.06 -36.72 -36.73
CA LEU A 825 -16.38 -36.89 -38.14
C LEU A 825 -15.99 -38.29 -38.63
N SER A 826 -14.83 -38.77 -38.18
CA SER A 826 -14.28 -40.07 -38.52
C SER A 826 -14.99 -41.25 -37.87
N LEU A 827 -15.42 -41.10 -36.62
CA LEU A 827 -16.32 -42.07 -36.00
C LEU A 827 -17.63 -42.14 -36.77
N LEU A 828 -18.25 -40.99 -37.06
CA LEU A 828 -19.53 -40.93 -37.77
C LEU A 828 -19.43 -41.55 -39.17
N TRP A 829 -18.37 -41.25 -39.91
CA TRP A 829 -18.11 -41.82 -41.23
C TRP A 829 -17.81 -43.32 -41.16
N GLY A 830 -17.01 -43.76 -40.19
CA GLY A 830 -16.69 -45.17 -39.96
C GLY A 830 -17.92 -46.00 -39.62
N PHE A 831 -18.82 -45.45 -38.79
CA PHE A 831 -20.12 -46.06 -38.49
C PHE A 831 -21.03 -46.11 -39.71
N ARG A 832 -21.11 -45.03 -40.50
CA ARG A 832 -21.98 -44.97 -41.69
C ARG A 832 -21.55 -45.95 -42.79
N THR A 833 -20.25 -46.20 -42.92
CA THR A 833 -19.69 -47.06 -43.98
C THR A 833 -19.44 -48.49 -43.53
N GLY A 834 -19.60 -48.79 -42.24
CA GLY A 834 -19.23 -50.09 -41.65
C GLY A 834 -17.72 -50.35 -41.60
N LYS A 835 -16.89 -49.35 -41.91
CA LYS A 835 -15.42 -49.44 -41.94
C LYS A 835 -14.81 -48.56 -40.86
N THR A 836 -15.06 -48.89 -39.60
CA THR A 836 -14.62 -48.11 -38.43
C THR A 836 -13.10 -47.89 -38.39
N LEU A 837 -12.31 -48.89 -38.78
CA LEU A 837 -10.85 -48.79 -38.81
C LEU A 837 -10.36 -47.76 -39.84
N VAL A 838 -10.98 -47.73 -41.03
CA VAL A 838 -10.66 -46.76 -42.10
C VAL A 838 -11.11 -45.35 -41.70
N GLY A 839 -12.26 -45.24 -41.02
CA GLY A 839 -12.74 -43.97 -40.49
C GLY A 839 -11.78 -43.38 -39.46
N MET A 840 -11.33 -44.19 -38.50
CA MET A 840 -10.34 -43.76 -37.50
C MET A 840 -9.00 -43.36 -38.14
N ALA A 841 -8.53 -44.11 -39.14
CA ALA A 841 -7.31 -43.74 -39.89
C ALA A 841 -7.45 -42.38 -40.59
N PHE A 842 -8.59 -42.13 -41.26
CA PHE A 842 -8.89 -40.85 -41.89
C PHE A 842 -8.94 -39.69 -40.87
N GLY A 843 -9.45 -39.95 -39.66
CA GLY A 843 -9.58 -38.94 -38.61
C GLY A 843 -8.26 -38.54 -37.99
N ASN A 844 -7.38 -39.52 -37.83
CA ASN A 844 -6.02 -39.28 -37.39
C ASN A 844 -5.24 -38.49 -38.44
N CYS A 845 -5.39 -38.82 -39.74
CA CYS A 845 -4.76 -38.04 -40.82
C CYS A 845 -5.28 -36.60 -40.85
N LEU A 846 -6.59 -36.39 -40.70
CA LEU A 846 -7.19 -35.06 -40.68
C LEU A 846 -6.75 -34.25 -39.44
N ALA A 847 -6.67 -34.89 -38.26
CA ALA A 847 -6.15 -34.28 -37.05
C ALA A 847 -4.68 -33.85 -37.21
N ILE A 848 -3.84 -34.71 -37.79
CA ILE A 848 -2.43 -34.40 -38.06
C ILE A 848 -2.31 -33.24 -39.05
N LEU A 849 -3.14 -33.21 -40.10
CA LEU A 849 -3.14 -32.11 -41.08
C LEU A 849 -3.54 -30.78 -40.43
N ILE A 850 -4.59 -30.78 -39.61
CA ILE A 850 -5.04 -29.61 -38.85
C ILE A 850 -3.92 -29.11 -37.92
N LEU A 851 -3.22 -30.03 -37.24
CA LEU A 851 -2.08 -29.70 -36.38
C LEU A 851 -0.88 -29.14 -37.18
N ALA A 852 -0.63 -29.66 -38.38
CA ALA A 852 0.45 -29.18 -39.25
C ALA A 852 0.17 -27.77 -39.79
N VAL A 853 -1.06 -27.51 -40.26
CA VAL A 853 -1.49 -26.21 -40.77
C VAL A 853 -1.50 -25.16 -39.65
N THR A 854 -2.05 -25.48 -38.48
CA THR A 854 -2.03 -24.56 -37.33
C THR A 854 -0.60 -24.28 -36.84
N ARG A 855 0.30 -25.25 -36.93
CA ARG A 855 1.72 -25.06 -36.60
C ARG A 855 2.43 -24.18 -37.62
N SER A 856 2.15 -24.30 -38.93
CA SER A 856 2.78 -23.43 -39.94
C SER A 856 2.35 -21.96 -39.81
N VAL A 857 1.09 -21.72 -39.43
CA VAL A 857 0.57 -20.38 -39.13
C VAL A 857 1.25 -19.77 -37.90
N ASN A 858 1.56 -20.57 -36.87
CA ASN A 858 2.31 -20.09 -35.71
C ASN A 858 3.77 -19.77 -36.03
N VAL A 859 4.45 -20.59 -36.83
CA VAL A 859 5.87 -20.40 -37.18
C VAL A 859 6.08 -19.17 -38.08
N THR A 860 5.16 -18.92 -39.01
CA THR A 860 5.22 -17.76 -39.91
C THR A 860 5.01 -16.41 -39.22
N HIS A 861 4.48 -16.40 -37.98
CA HIS A 861 4.30 -15.19 -37.19
C HIS A 861 5.39 -14.95 -36.15
N SER A 862 6.24 -15.94 -35.85
CA SER A 862 7.25 -15.85 -34.78
C SER A 862 8.67 -15.51 -35.25
N GLU A 863 8.96 -15.51 -36.55
CA GLU A 863 10.28 -15.14 -37.08
C GLU A 863 10.23 -13.80 -37.83
N PRO A 864 11.17 -12.87 -37.58
CA PRO A 864 11.30 -11.67 -38.37
C PRO A 864 11.75 -12.05 -39.79
N LEU A 865 11.06 -11.55 -40.81
CA LEU A 865 11.36 -11.74 -42.23
C LEU A 865 12.79 -11.26 -42.57
N GLY A 866 13.76 -12.14 -42.41
CA GLY A 866 15.05 -12.08 -43.10
C GLY A 866 14.87 -12.59 -44.52
N SER A 867 15.33 -11.80 -45.49
CA SER A 867 15.26 -12.11 -46.91
C SER A 867 15.88 -13.48 -47.25
N ASN A 868 15.13 -14.26 -48.02
CA ASN A 868 15.45 -15.53 -48.68
C ASN A 868 15.03 -16.81 -47.95
N SER A 869 13.79 -17.24 -48.20
CA SER A 869 13.48 -18.66 -48.49
C SER A 869 12.03 -18.82 -48.95
N PHE A 870 11.84 -19.11 -50.24
CA PHE A 870 10.63 -19.70 -50.80
C PHE A 870 10.88 -21.20 -50.94
N ALA A 871 10.03 -22.02 -50.30
CA ALA A 871 9.43 -23.25 -50.83
C ALA A 871 8.78 -24.08 -49.69
N ILE A 872 7.45 -24.08 -49.62
CA ILE A 872 6.60 -25.26 -49.42
C ILE A 872 5.37 -25.10 -50.30
#